data_AF-A0A4R5DSJ9-F1
#
_entry.id   AF-A0A4R5DSJ9-F1
#
_cell.length_a   1.000
_cell.length_b   1.000
_cell.length_c   1.000
_cell.angle_alpha   90.00
_cell.angle_beta   90.00
_cell.angle_gamma   90.00
#
_symmetry.space_group_name_H-M   'P 1'
#
loop_
_entity.id
_entity.type
_entity.pdbx_description
1 polymer ?
#
loop_
_entity_poly.entity_id
_entity_poly.type
_entity_poly.pdbx_seq_one_letter_code
_entity_poly.pdbx_strand_id
1 'polypeptide(L)'
;MRTSRRRLAGLLVAPVLAAGLAAGLTTGPAANSANAGESLFAEDFSAGMGAWRAVTGSLDEWRIEGTEFAYTTVDTLAQTSGRYITPDPALVLPEAYEVRVRARVDDPGPGGSVPLNVLADWTDTSAPTRQNLSLQLPGGGGMRMAQPIAGQIVCSGPAPLISPGEWFDIVLRRAGGILVVEINDQRVAAVRAGDTGGTVGLGVYRARTSVDSVVVEALDGVPDDHPTEPSGCDWSPPGEPDDEQPVLLNQSGFNTSWPKRFTAPKAEDGAAFTVVDADGTVRFSGTVHGGVGDFSAFRPGAGESDFRVVVDGEAGTGESVAFGIGPSWLERVSYENAVEFMTGSRCYFGDAAASDVGWNGSRCRWSVMWRDGDTYSFEVPTLIDLFSANPAAFEGMRFDDAVYQGMAYELPADTPEVVRLIAWGVDRMLAHDVNHTLWKGQLAAFLRAYPDLAAWIPVEMYEDTRDYLFPLWSHQPHDRFTSAYDYTPHTADLFQTYTQVGTGKGELPPGHSIRPNLDMHEVALREGRDDADAYLDAARRNAAWIVDELDWNDPRTTKGQRMSEHVTVTGLVDFLRRYPGEAPAGTAAKITQWASVAVARSANLWDFRRYSDDRWTIPSFSGGGGADPNETGNLAGLAAPALAAASVVDDPELAGRLREIAVAAVDNVFGRNPTGRHASYRAPTQQWGFEGVELGWYSEYQGGAGLLQGIPGVLDGSPKNAHYPFAPTVGNIGHSEGWVAFNMAWNASLAWLADTETAVRVVSSSGEPVTHVLSRSAATVELTAPLDLDTAVLDEAEVRVRVGSGPARPLPVRQVSPDTTTFAGPLDVAALGAEPGDVVTVSYGLGSFTALARVTVEAADACPDGHASDVTVTFGAVDSGVPNRDRGDGCTFLDVVEAQGPFADHGALVRAVRTTADGWREDGLLTRQQSQDLLTAAAASGRSS
;
A
#
# COMPACT_ATOMS: atom_id res chain seq x y z
N MET A 1 -51.67 -26.07 -19.32
CA MET A 1 -51.66 -27.33 -20.10
C MET A 1 -50.36 -28.06 -19.76
N ARG A 2 -50.38 -29.16 -18.98
CA ARG A 2 -50.22 -30.57 -19.43
C ARG A 2 -49.11 -30.72 -20.51
N THR A 3 -48.05 -31.54 -20.43
CA THR A 3 -47.78 -32.79 -19.69
C THR A 3 -46.37 -33.32 -20.03
N SER A 4 -45.66 -33.91 -19.04
CA SER A 4 -45.03 -35.25 -19.03
C SER A 4 -44.11 -35.73 -20.18
N ARG A 5 -42.90 -36.23 -19.86
CA ARG A 5 -42.61 -37.70 -19.78
C ARG A 5 -41.19 -38.07 -19.31
N ARG A 6 -41.16 -39.07 -18.42
CA ARG A 6 -40.03 -39.89 -17.95
C ARG A 6 -39.49 -40.84 -19.04
N ARG A 7 -38.22 -41.24 -18.93
CA ARG A 7 -37.75 -42.64 -19.15
C ARG A 7 -36.61 -43.00 -18.21
N LEU A 8 -36.75 -44.19 -17.59
CA LEU A 8 -35.75 -44.95 -16.82
C LEU A 8 -34.90 -45.82 -17.76
N ALA A 9 -33.63 -46.03 -17.40
CA ALA A 9 -32.85 -47.29 -17.39
C ALA A 9 -31.42 -46.89 -16.93
N GLY A 10 -30.75 -47.45 -15.92
CA GLY A 10 -30.79 -48.79 -15.34
C GLY A 10 -29.61 -49.60 -15.85
N LEU A 11 -28.41 -49.44 -15.25
CA LEU A 11 -27.32 -50.44 -15.36
C LEU A 11 -26.35 -50.33 -14.18
N LEU A 12 -26.33 -51.42 -13.40
CA LEU A 12 -25.32 -51.78 -12.40
C LEU A 12 -24.08 -52.35 -13.10
N VAL A 13 -22.88 -51.89 -12.72
CA VAL A 13 -21.64 -52.70 -12.77
C VAL A 13 -20.78 -52.35 -11.55
N ALA A 14 -20.27 -53.40 -10.91
CA ALA A 14 -19.47 -53.44 -9.69
C ALA A 14 -18.00 -52.95 -9.92
N PRO A 15 -17.23 -52.67 -8.84
CA PRO A 15 -15.97 -51.94 -8.91
C PRO A 15 -14.79 -52.85 -9.24
N VAL A 16 -13.85 -52.35 -10.05
CA VAL A 16 -12.53 -52.94 -10.24
C VAL A 16 -11.51 -52.07 -9.51
N LEU A 17 -10.86 -52.69 -8.54
CA LEU A 17 -9.64 -52.21 -7.87
C LEU A 17 -8.54 -51.93 -8.91
N ALA A 18 -7.98 -50.73 -8.85
CA ALA A 18 -6.63 -50.45 -9.33
C ALA A 18 -5.95 -49.54 -8.30
N ALA A 19 -5.00 -50.12 -7.58
CA ALA A 19 -4.03 -49.41 -6.77
C ALA A 19 -3.07 -48.64 -7.69
N GLY A 20 -2.80 -47.38 -7.35
CA GLY A 20 -1.77 -46.54 -7.96
C GLY A 20 -1.26 -45.58 -6.90
N LEU A 21 0.02 -45.72 -6.57
CA LEU A 21 0.76 -45.01 -5.53
C LEU A 21 0.95 -43.51 -5.83
N ALA A 22 0.95 -42.74 -4.74
CA ALA A 22 1.89 -41.66 -4.37
C ALA A 22 2.09 -40.46 -5.31
N ALA A 23 1.65 -39.29 -4.84
CA ALA A 23 2.45 -38.07 -4.64
C ALA A 23 1.49 -36.88 -4.47
N GLY A 24 1.01 -36.65 -3.24
CA GLY A 24 0.38 -35.39 -2.85
C GLY A 24 1.42 -34.56 -2.14
N LEU A 25 1.95 -33.56 -2.84
CA LEU A 25 2.83 -32.53 -2.30
C LEU A 25 2.00 -31.64 -1.37
N THR A 26 2.27 -31.70 -0.07
CA THR A 26 1.92 -30.66 0.89
C THR A 26 3.15 -29.80 1.10
N THR A 27 3.22 -28.65 0.43
CA THR A 27 4.25 -27.63 0.67
C THR A 27 3.61 -26.49 1.45
N GLY A 28 3.79 -26.47 2.76
CA GLY A 28 3.75 -25.22 3.53
C GLY A 28 5.04 -24.41 3.24
N PRO A 29 5.04 -23.08 3.40
CA PRO A 29 6.21 -22.27 3.12
C PRO A 29 7.29 -22.60 4.15
N ALA A 30 8.36 -23.22 3.67
CA ALA A 30 9.57 -23.45 4.44
C ALA A 30 10.26 -22.10 4.68
N ALA A 31 10.39 -21.70 5.95
CA ALA A 31 11.47 -20.83 6.34
C ALA A 31 12.77 -21.60 6.05
N ASN A 32 13.46 -21.24 4.96
CA ASN A 32 14.72 -21.87 4.55
C ASN A 32 15.77 -21.67 5.64
N SER A 33 15.90 -22.62 6.58
CA SER A 33 17.16 -22.81 7.29
C SER A 33 18.11 -23.50 6.30
N ALA A 34 19.24 -22.87 5.98
CA ALA A 34 20.20 -23.35 4.99
C ALA A 34 20.91 -24.67 5.37
N ASN A 35 20.41 -25.40 6.39
CA ASN A 35 20.96 -26.62 6.96
C ASN A 35 19.88 -27.64 7.44
N ALA A 36 18.62 -27.53 6.99
CA ALA A 36 17.57 -28.49 7.35
C ALA A 36 17.85 -29.91 6.79
N GLY A 37 18.02 -30.88 7.70
CA GLY A 37 18.24 -32.29 7.38
C GLY A 37 16.93 -33.10 7.31
N GLU A 38 16.98 -34.39 7.66
CA GLU A 38 15.83 -35.30 7.65
C GLU A 38 14.73 -34.89 8.66
N SER A 39 13.48 -34.80 8.20
CA SER A 39 12.31 -34.60 9.08
C SER A 39 12.05 -35.85 9.92
N LEU A 40 12.16 -35.71 11.24
CA LEU A 40 12.02 -36.80 12.21
C LEU A 40 10.57 -36.98 12.68
N PHE A 41 9.79 -35.90 12.71
CA PHE A 41 8.39 -35.89 13.13
C PHE A 41 7.68 -34.62 12.64
N ALA A 42 6.42 -34.75 12.21
CA ALA A 42 5.57 -33.62 11.83
C ALA A 42 4.11 -33.92 12.17
N GLU A 43 3.42 -32.97 12.79
CA GLU A 43 2.03 -33.06 13.20
C GLU A 43 1.31 -31.73 12.97
N ASP A 44 0.11 -31.79 12.37
CA ASP A 44 -0.82 -30.67 12.16
C ASP A 44 -2.21 -30.93 12.79
N PHE A 45 -2.34 -32.04 13.52
CA PHE A 45 -3.54 -32.53 14.19
C PHE A 45 -4.77 -32.75 13.30
N SER A 46 -4.64 -32.66 11.97
CA SER A 46 -5.73 -32.91 11.01
C SER A 46 -6.22 -34.36 11.05
N ALA A 47 -5.33 -35.29 11.41
CA ALA A 47 -5.61 -36.71 11.62
C ALA A 47 -5.96 -37.07 13.08
N GLY A 48 -6.02 -36.08 13.98
CA GLY A 48 -6.26 -36.25 15.41
C GLY A 48 -5.02 -36.65 16.21
N MET A 49 -5.21 -37.07 17.47
CA MET A 49 -4.11 -37.34 18.44
C MET A 49 -3.39 -38.69 18.26
N GLY A 50 -3.50 -39.33 17.09
CA GLY A 50 -3.07 -40.72 16.88
C GLY A 50 -1.55 -40.95 16.95
N ALA A 51 -0.75 -39.92 16.67
CA ALA A 51 0.71 -39.96 16.73
C ALA A 51 1.28 -39.68 18.13
N TRP A 52 0.41 -39.53 19.14
CA TRP A 52 0.78 -39.11 20.49
C TRP A 52 0.39 -40.15 21.53
N ARG A 53 1.12 -40.13 22.65
CA ARG A 53 0.71 -40.81 23.89
C ARG A 53 0.70 -39.85 25.06
N ALA A 54 -0.27 -40.02 25.95
CA ALA A 54 -0.31 -39.31 27.22
C ALA A 54 0.75 -39.86 28.17
N VAL A 55 1.55 -38.97 28.74
CA VAL A 55 2.48 -39.27 29.84
C VAL A 55 1.82 -39.02 31.19
N THR A 56 0.98 -37.98 31.27
CA THR A 56 0.08 -37.74 32.41
C THR A 56 -1.33 -37.41 31.92
N GLY A 57 -2.33 -37.91 32.63
CA GLY A 57 -3.74 -37.80 32.22
C GLY A 57 -4.11 -38.74 31.08
N SER A 58 -5.09 -38.34 30.27
CA SER A 58 -5.55 -39.06 29.08
C SER A 58 -5.40 -38.21 27.82
N LEU A 59 -5.29 -38.85 26.64
CA LEU A 59 -5.36 -38.16 25.35
C LEU A 59 -6.74 -37.56 25.07
N ASP A 60 -7.81 -38.10 25.67
CA ASP A 60 -9.18 -37.56 25.51
C ASP A 60 -9.33 -36.14 26.09
N GLU A 61 -8.39 -35.70 26.92
CA GLU A 61 -8.35 -34.35 27.47
C GLU A 61 -7.80 -33.32 26.46
N TRP A 62 -7.21 -33.79 25.35
CA TRP A 62 -6.68 -33.00 24.25
C TRP A 62 -7.68 -33.04 23.08
N ARG A 63 -8.51 -32.00 22.97
CA ARG A 63 -9.61 -31.95 22.02
C ARG A 63 -9.18 -31.28 20.73
N ILE A 64 -9.48 -31.92 19.60
CA ILE A 64 -9.33 -31.28 18.29
C ILE A 64 -10.44 -30.24 18.12
N GLU A 65 -10.05 -29.01 17.82
CA GLU A 65 -10.92 -27.83 17.64
C GLU A 65 -10.51 -27.07 16.35
N GLY A 66 -11.28 -26.02 16.01
CA GLY A 66 -11.01 -25.12 14.87
C GLY A 66 -12.02 -25.20 13.72
N THR A 67 -12.43 -24.05 13.18
CA THR A 67 -13.31 -23.94 11.99
C THR A 67 -12.57 -23.60 10.71
N GLU A 68 -11.36 -23.05 10.82
CA GLU A 68 -10.51 -22.59 9.71
C GLU A 68 -9.35 -23.57 9.45
N PHE A 69 -8.69 -24.07 10.51
CA PHE A 69 -7.70 -25.15 10.48
C PHE A 69 -7.80 -26.00 11.76
N ALA A 70 -7.24 -27.22 11.74
CA ALA A 70 -7.31 -28.15 12.88
C ALA A 70 -6.21 -27.84 13.90
N TYR A 71 -6.56 -27.81 15.19
CA TYR A 71 -5.58 -27.70 16.28
C TYR A 71 -6.06 -28.48 17.49
N THR A 72 -5.14 -28.89 18.38
CA THR A 72 -5.49 -29.55 19.64
C THR A 72 -5.56 -28.55 20.80
N THR A 73 -6.50 -28.71 21.72
CA THR A 73 -6.68 -27.87 22.91
C THR A 73 -6.77 -28.72 24.16
N VAL A 74 -6.04 -28.32 25.20
CA VAL A 74 -6.15 -28.91 26.53
C VAL A 74 -6.49 -27.85 27.57
N ASP A 75 -7.48 -28.15 28.41
CA ASP A 75 -7.88 -27.29 29.53
C ASP A 75 -7.48 -27.94 30.85
N THR A 76 -6.50 -27.34 31.52
CA THR A 76 -5.97 -27.81 32.80
C THR A 76 -6.23 -26.85 33.96
N LEU A 77 -7.09 -25.84 33.78
CA LEU A 77 -7.32 -24.77 34.77
C LEU A 77 -7.71 -25.32 36.16
N ALA A 78 -8.59 -26.32 36.18
CA ALA A 78 -9.07 -26.96 37.41
C ALA A 78 -8.19 -28.13 37.90
N GLN A 79 -7.10 -28.46 37.18
CA GLN A 79 -6.32 -29.66 37.44
C GLN A 79 -5.22 -29.42 38.50
N THR A 80 -4.93 -30.46 39.29
CA THR A 80 -3.90 -30.42 40.34
C THR A 80 -2.52 -30.84 39.85
N SER A 81 -2.43 -31.38 38.63
CA SER A 81 -1.19 -31.78 37.95
C SER A 81 -1.24 -31.40 36.46
N GLY A 82 -0.08 -31.23 35.83
CA GLY A 82 0.00 -30.91 34.40
C GLY A 82 -0.39 -32.08 33.50
N ARG A 83 -0.76 -31.79 32.26
CA ARG A 83 -0.98 -32.77 31.20
C ARG A 83 0.18 -32.73 30.24
N TYR A 84 0.83 -33.87 30.08
CA TYR A 84 2.02 -34.01 29.25
C TYR A 84 1.79 -35.10 28.20
N ILE A 85 2.19 -34.81 26.96
CA ILE A 85 2.15 -35.73 25.83
C ILE A 85 3.53 -35.79 25.16
N THR A 86 3.78 -36.89 24.46
CA THR A 86 4.99 -37.13 23.67
C THR A 86 4.62 -37.94 22.42
N PRO A 87 5.40 -37.85 21.33
CA PRO A 87 5.22 -38.73 20.18
C PRO A 87 5.21 -40.23 20.55
N ASP A 88 4.46 -41.03 19.80
CA ASP A 88 4.39 -42.49 19.92
C ASP A 88 4.62 -43.18 18.55
N PRO A 89 5.73 -43.94 18.37
CA PRO A 89 6.80 -44.16 19.33
C PRO A 89 7.57 -42.87 19.65
N ALA A 90 8.20 -42.83 20.83
CA ALA A 90 9.06 -41.71 21.21
C ALA A 90 10.23 -41.57 20.22
N LEU A 91 10.60 -40.32 19.90
CA LEU A 91 11.67 -40.01 18.96
C LEU A 91 13.04 -40.30 19.59
N VAL A 92 14.06 -40.45 18.73
CA VAL A 92 15.47 -40.48 19.13
C VAL A 92 16.13 -39.25 18.53
N LEU A 93 16.31 -38.21 19.34
CA LEU A 93 16.89 -36.95 18.90
C LEU A 93 18.40 -37.08 18.63
N PRO A 94 18.92 -36.57 17.49
CA PRO A 94 20.34 -36.52 17.19
C PRO A 94 21.07 -35.47 18.04
N GLU A 95 22.39 -35.32 17.85
CA GLU A 95 23.17 -34.28 18.54
C GLU A 95 22.80 -32.86 18.08
N ALA A 96 22.41 -32.69 16.81
CA ALA A 96 21.95 -31.41 16.27
C ALA A 96 20.54 -31.56 15.68
N TYR A 97 19.58 -30.77 16.19
CA TYR A 97 18.18 -30.82 15.77
C TYR A 97 17.47 -29.48 15.98
N GLU A 98 16.30 -29.36 15.39
CA GLU A 98 15.37 -28.26 15.57
C GLU A 98 13.97 -28.78 15.91
N VAL A 99 13.27 -28.10 16.83
CA VAL A 99 11.87 -28.34 17.19
C VAL A 99 11.10 -27.05 16.96
N ARG A 100 10.06 -27.11 16.13
CA ARG A 100 9.14 -26.00 15.87
C ARG A 100 7.78 -26.32 16.47
N VAL A 101 7.22 -25.37 17.21
CA VAL A 101 5.89 -25.50 17.82
C VAL A 101 5.10 -24.23 17.57
N ARG A 102 3.92 -24.34 16.95
CA ARG A 102 2.96 -23.24 16.87
C ARG A 102 1.87 -23.44 17.92
N ALA A 103 1.75 -22.50 18.86
CA ALA A 103 0.87 -22.63 20.02
C ALA A 103 0.12 -21.34 20.32
N ARG A 104 -0.97 -21.45 21.08
CA ARG A 104 -1.78 -20.35 21.59
C ARG A 104 -2.16 -20.59 23.03
N VAL A 105 -1.93 -19.62 23.91
CA VAL A 105 -2.38 -19.69 25.30
C VAL A 105 -3.80 -19.12 25.38
N ASP A 106 -4.83 -19.95 25.48
CA ASP A 106 -6.23 -19.48 25.55
C ASP A 106 -6.56 -18.83 26.90
N ASP A 107 -6.06 -19.41 27.99
CA ASP A 107 -6.20 -18.88 29.36
C ASP A 107 -4.90 -19.18 30.13
N PRO A 108 -4.11 -18.16 30.51
CA PRO A 108 -2.83 -18.36 31.16
C PRO A 108 -2.97 -18.89 32.61
N GLY A 109 -4.17 -18.80 33.18
CA GLY A 109 -4.48 -19.21 34.53
C GLY A 109 -3.82 -18.36 35.62
N PRO A 110 -3.92 -18.80 36.90
CA PRO A 110 -3.44 -18.03 38.04
C PRO A 110 -1.90 -18.01 38.15
N GLY A 111 -1.37 -17.15 39.02
CA GLY A 111 0.06 -17.09 39.30
C GLY A 111 0.66 -18.47 39.68
N GLY A 112 1.75 -18.84 39.00
CA GLY A 112 2.40 -20.15 39.14
C GLY A 112 1.97 -21.21 38.12
N SER A 113 1.04 -20.89 37.22
CA SER A 113 0.72 -21.71 36.05
C SER A 113 1.87 -21.80 35.05
N VAL A 114 1.87 -22.88 34.26
CA VAL A 114 2.75 -23.07 33.10
C VAL A 114 1.86 -23.31 31.88
N PRO A 115 1.38 -22.22 31.24
CA PRO A 115 0.63 -22.28 29.99
C PRO A 115 1.18 -23.21 28.94
N LEU A 116 2.50 -23.20 28.72
CA LEU A 116 3.13 -24.11 27.79
C LEU A 116 4.51 -24.50 28.31
N ASN A 117 4.79 -25.80 28.18
CA ASN A 117 6.07 -26.40 28.49
C ASN A 117 6.50 -27.21 27.25
N VAL A 118 7.60 -26.81 26.62
CA VAL A 118 8.22 -27.56 25.52
C VAL A 118 9.46 -28.25 26.07
N LEU A 119 9.40 -29.57 26.13
CA LEU A 119 10.49 -30.41 26.60
C LEU A 119 11.34 -30.83 25.41
N ALA A 120 12.65 -30.61 25.55
CA ALA A 120 13.67 -31.06 24.63
C ALA A 120 14.69 -31.91 25.39
N ASP A 121 15.43 -32.78 24.70
CA ASP A 121 16.32 -33.77 25.31
C ASP A 121 15.62 -34.62 26.40
N TRP A 122 14.34 -35.00 26.19
CA TRP A 122 13.55 -35.71 27.19
C TRP A 122 13.94 -37.20 27.26
N THR A 123 14.94 -37.52 28.07
CA THR A 123 15.55 -38.87 28.13
C THR A 123 14.73 -39.89 28.91
N ASP A 124 13.94 -39.46 29.91
CA ASP A 124 13.08 -40.35 30.71
C ASP A 124 11.61 -39.93 30.66
N THR A 125 10.89 -40.50 29.67
CA THR A 125 9.47 -40.24 29.44
C THR A 125 8.52 -40.93 30.44
N SER A 126 9.04 -41.68 31.41
CA SER A 126 8.21 -42.31 32.47
C SER A 126 7.79 -41.32 33.54
N ALA A 127 8.46 -40.17 33.62
CA ALA A 127 8.12 -39.08 34.52
C ALA A 127 8.51 -37.74 33.88
N PRO A 128 7.56 -36.85 33.54
CA PRO A 128 7.86 -35.51 33.03
C PRO A 128 8.55 -34.61 34.07
N THR A 129 8.76 -35.14 35.28
CA THR A 129 9.28 -34.50 36.48
C THR A 129 10.72 -34.90 36.82
N ARG A 130 11.49 -35.48 35.89
CA ARG A 130 12.90 -35.86 36.13
C ARG A 130 13.88 -35.14 35.19
N GLN A 131 14.56 -34.10 35.70
CA GLN A 131 15.86 -33.55 35.28
C GLN A 131 16.11 -33.10 33.81
N ASN A 132 15.12 -33.04 32.91
CA ASN A 132 15.34 -32.54 31.54
C ASN A 132 15.19 -31.01 31.42
N LEU A 133 15.92 -30.40 30.51
CA LEU A 133 15.83 -28.96 30.23
C LEU A 133 14.53 -28.66 29.47
N SER A 134 13.84 -27.60 29.85
CA SER A 134 12.57 -27.22 29.22
C SER A 134 12.43 -25.72 29.07
N LEU A 135 11.79 -25.31 27.98
CA LEU A 135 11.22 -23.98 27.83
C LEU A 135 9.87 -23.94 28.57
N GLN A 136 9.70 -22.98 29.47
CA GLN A 136 8.44 -22.74 30.15
C GLN A 136 7.97 -21.32 29.90
N LEU A 137 6.72 -21.20 29.46
CA LEU A 137 5.99 -19.94 29.40
C LEU A 137 5.16 -19.80 30.67
N PRO A 138 5.59 -19.02 31.69
CA PRO A 138 4.76 -18.70 32.85
C PRO A 138 3.59 -17.78 32.46
N GLY A 139 2.47 -17.89 33.17
CA GLY A 139 1.25 -17.10 32.90
C GLY A 139 1.34 -15.58 33.12
N GLY A 140 2.54 -14.99 33.21
CA GLY A 140 2.78 -13.59 33.56
C GLY A 140 3.55 -12.74 32.54
N GLY A 141 3.76 -13.24 31.30
CA GLY A 141 4.36 -12.44 30.21
C GLY A 141 5.89 -12.45 30.18
N GLY A 142 6.50 -13.63 30.02
CA GLY A 142 7.95 -13.80 29.83
C GLY A 142 8.29 -15.26 29.60
N MET A 143 9.57 -15.62 29.65
CA MET A 143 10.02 -17.00 29.47
C MET A 143 10.99 -17.43 30.57
N ARG A 144 11.11 -18.74 30.80
CA ARG A 144 12.22 -19.31 31.58
C ARG A 144 12.70 -20.64 31.04
N MET A 145 14.00 -20.87 31.14
CA MET A 145 14.63 -22.18 30.96
C MET A 145 14.76 -22.86 32.31
N ALA A 146 14.17 -24.04 32.48
CA ALA A 146 14.13 -24.73 33.77
C ALA A 146 14.09 -26.26 33.66
N GLN A 147 14.48 -26.94 34.73
CA GLN A 147 14.29 -28.39 34.89
C GLN A 147 13.01 -28.67 35.73
N PRO A 148 12.05 -29.51 35.28
CA PRO A 148 10.80 -29.73 36.02
C PRO A 148 10.98 -30.51 37.34
N ILE A 149 10.94 -29.78 38.47
CA ILE A 149 10.83 -30.18 39.90
C ILE A 149 12.06 -30.85 40.54
N ALA A 150 13.06 -30.00 40.81
CA ALA A 150 13.91 -29.90 42.02
C ALA A 150 15.20 -29.11 41.75
N GLY A 151 15.52 -28.79 40.50
CA GLY A 151 16.78 -28.16 40.11
C GLY A 151 16.56 -26.88 39.32
N GLN A 152 17.02 -25.77 39.89
CA GLN A 152 17.56 -24.59 39.21
C GLN A 152 16.81 -24.06 37.96
N ILE A 153 16.21 -22.88 38.11
CA ILE A 153 15.97 -21.99 36.96
C ILE A 153 17.34 -21.70 36.34
N VAL A 154 17.53 -22.06 35.06
CA VAL A 154 18.77 -21.81 34.32
C VAL A 154 18.86 -20.33 33.99
N CYS A 155 17.79 -19.78 33.43
CA CYS A 155 17.57 -18.35 33.28
C CYS A 155 16.08 -18.04 33.19
N SER A 156 15.72 -16.80 33.46
CA SER A 156 14.40 -16.22 33.22
C SER A 156 14.61 -14.85 32.61
N GLY A 157 13.77 -14.48 31.65
CA GLY A 157 13.88 -13.22 30.95
C GLY A 157 12.56 -12.78 30.33
N PRO A 158 12.52 -11.55 29.82
CA PRO A 158 11.46 -11.12 28.92
C PRO A 158 11.49 -11.98 27.65
N ALA A 159 10.35 -12.03 26.97
CA ALA A 159 10.20 -12.61 25.64
C ALA A 159 9.22 -11.71 24.87
N PRO A 160 9.17 -11.79 23.53
CA PRO A 160 8.11 -11.17 22.75
C PRO A 160 6.76 -11.41 23.39
N LEU A 161 5.89 -10.40 23.33
CA LEU A 161 4.59 -10.47 23.99
C LEU A 161 3.80 -11.66 23.44
N ILE A 162 3.43 -12.57 24.35
CA ILE A 162 2.52 -13.69 24.08
C ILE A 162 1.22 -13.33 24.77
N SER A 163 0.30 -12.69 24.06
CA SER A 163 -1.00 -12.35 24.65
C SER A 163 -1.90 -13.58 24.67
N PRO A 164 -2.72 -13.76 25.72
CA PRO A 164 -3.72 -14.80 25.73
C PRO A 164 -4.64 -14.70 24.50
N GLY A 165 -4.85 -15.82 23.81
CA GLY A 165 -5.67 -15.91 22.60
C GLY A 165 -4.91 -15.72 21.29
N GLU A 166 -3.60 -15.51 21.31
CA GLU A 166 -2.76 -15.41 20.10
C GLU A 166 -1.96 -16.66 19.78
N TRP A 167 -1.83 -16.97 18.48
CA TRP A 167 -0.85 -17.93 18.00
C TRP A 167 0.54 -17.30 17.98
N PHE A 168 1.53 -18.06 18.43
CA PHE A 168 2.94 -17.70 18.40
C PHE A 168 3.76 -18.93 18.04
N ASP A 169 4.92 -18.69 17.47
CA ASP A 169 5.85 -19.71 17.02
C ASP A 169 7.01 -19.83 18.00
N ILE A 170 7.39 -21.06 18.33
CA ILE A 170 8.56 -21.39 19.12
C ILE A 170 9.50 -22.22 18.25
N VAL A 171 10.78 -21.84 18.22
CA VAL A 171 11.85 -22.68 17.70
C VAL A 171 12.84 -23.01 18.82
N LEU A 172 13.06 -24.30 19.08
CA LEU A 172 14.15 -24.81 19.91
C LEU A 172 15.20 -25.42 18.98
N ARG A 173 16.36 -24.78 18.89
CA ARG A 173 17.48 -25.25 18.05
C ARG A 173 18.63 -25.71 18.93
N ARG A 174 19.02 -26.97 18.81
CA ARG A 174 20.14 -27.56 19.55
C ARG A 174 21.28 -27.84 18.57
N ALA A 175 22.45 -27.24 18.80
CA ALA A 175 23.70 -27.62 18.15
C ALA A 175 24.92 -27.18 18.98
N GLY A 176 26.06 -27.85 18.82
CA GLY A 176 27.32 -27.43 19.46
C GLY A 176 27.29 -27.40 21.00
N GLY A 177 26.38 -28.14 21.64
CA GLY A 177 26.20 -28.13 23.09
C GLY A 177 25.41 -26.94 23.64
N ILE A 178 24.81 -26.12 22.78
CA ILE A 178 23.95 -24.98 23.12
C ILE A 178 22.53 -25.26 22.62
N LEU A 179 21.53 -24.86 23.43
CA LEU A 179 20.13 -24.84 23.06
C LEU A 179 19.68 -23.38 22.95
N VAL A 180 19.30 -22.97 21.75
CA VAL A 180 18.72 -21.68 21.43
C VAL A 180 17.20 -21.79 21.46
N VAL A 181 16.56 -20.76 22.00
CA VAL A 181 15.12 -20.58 21.93
C VAL A 181 14.81 -19.30 21.18
N GLU A 182 14.01 -19.42 20.14
CA GLU A 182 13.41 -18.30 19.42
C GLU A 182 11.90 -18.34 19.64
N ILE A 183 11.30 -17.17 19.87
CA ILE A 183 9.85 -16.98 19.93
C ILE A 183 9.50 -15.91 18.90
N ASN A 184 8.63 -16.22 17.94
CA ASN A 184 8.33 -15.34 16.80
C ASN A 184 9.61 -14.80 16.13
N ASP A 185 10.54 -15.71 15.80
CA ASP A 185 11.84 -15.44 15.18
C ASP A 185 12.81 -14.55 15.98
N GLN A 186 12.45 -14.19 17.22
CA GLN A 186 13.32 -13.44 18.12
C GLN A 186 14.04 -14.40 19.07
N ARG A 187 15.37 -14.38 19.07
CA ARG A 187 16.19 -15.16 20.01
C ARG A 187 15.97 -14.66 21.45
N VAL A 188 15.23 -15.43 22.24
CA VAL A 188 14.91 -15.10 23.64
C VAL A 188 15.83 -15.75 24.65
N ALA A 189 16.48 -16.85 24.26
CA ALA A 189 17.47 -17.50 25.10
C ALA A 189 18.54 -18.26 24.33
N ALA A 190 19.75 -18.30 24.89
CA ALA A 190 20.79 -19.25 24.52
C ALA A 190 21.41 -19.84 25.80
N VAL A 191 21.21 -21.13 26.03
CA VAL A 191 21.65 -21.82 27.25
C VAL A 191 22.45 -23.08 26.93
N ARG A 192 23.21 -23.60 27.89
CA ARG A 192 23.85 -24.92 27.72
C ARG A 192 22.79 -26.01 27.56
N ALA A 193 22.92 -26.80 26.51
CA ALA A 193 22.01 -27.92 26.24
C ALA A 193 22.15 -29.04 27.27
N GLY A 194 21.15 -29.91 27.33
CA GLY A 194 21.19 -31.13 28.15
C GLY A 194 22.05 -32.23 27.53
N ASP A 195 22.04 -33.40 28.18
CA ASP A 195 22.65 -34.62 27.63
C ASP A 195 22.01 -34.97 26.28
N THR A 196 22.81 -35.44 25.33
CA THR A 196 22.34 -35.82 23.99
C THR A 196 21.38 -37.01 24.03
N GLY A 197 20.36 -36.98 23.18
CA GLY A 197 19.36 -38.04 23.03
C GLY A 197 18.02 -37.72 23.70
N GLY A 198 17.12 -38.70 23.77
CA GLY A 198 15.75 -38.50 24.26
C GLY A 198 14.76 -38.12 23.16
N THR A 199 13.60 -37.59 23.56
CA THR A 199 12.48 -37.19 22.67
C THR A 199 12.04 -35.75 22.98
N VAL A 200 11.05 -35.26 22.22
CA VAL A 200 10.32 -34.02 22.53
C VAL A 200 9.05 -34.32 23.34
N GLY A 201 8.54 -33.31 24.04
CA GLY A 201 7.24 -33.38 24.71
C GLY A 201 6.58 -32.03 24.88
N LEU A 202 5.26 -32.05 25.05
CA LEU A 202 4.45 -30.86 25.33
C LEU A 202 3.77 -31.01 26.67
N GLY A 203 3.64 -29.91 27.41
CA GLY A 203 3.01 -29.88 28.72
C GLY A 203 2.22 -28.62 28.99
N VAL A 204 1.07 -28.76 29.67
CA VAL A 204 0.23 -27.64 30.10
C VAL A 204 -0.16 -27.83 31.57
N TYR A 205 -0.05 -26.77 32.38
CA TYR A 205 -0.40 -26.80 33.80
C TYR A 205 -1.15 -25.55 34.26
N ARG A 206 -2.36 -25.76 34.81
CA ARG A 206 -3.25 -24.71 35.32
C ARG A 206 -3.51 -23.60 34.32
N ALA A 207 -3.65 -23.98 33.06
CA ALA A 207 -3.89 -23.10 31.94
C ALA A 207 -4.71 -23.84 30.88
N ARG A 208 -5.26 -23.08 29.94
CA ARG A 208 -5.85 -23.61 28.72
C ARG A 208 -4.98 -23.17 27.54
N THR A 209 -4.57 -24.13 26.72
CA THR A 209 -3.62 -23.91 25.63
C THR A 209 -4.02 -24.74 24.42
N SER A 210 -3.96 -24.11 23.24
CA SER A 210 -4.08 -24.74 21.93
C SER A 210 -2.70 -24.91 21.28
N VAL A 211 -2.53 -25.99 20.50
CA VAL A 211 -1.33 -26.26 19.70
C VAL A 211 -1.77 -26.63 18.29
N ASP A 212 -1.24 -25.92 17.30
CA ASP A 212 -1.56 -26.05 15.88
C ASP A 212 -0.63 -27.05 15.21
N SER A 213 0.68 -26.92 15.43
CA SER A 213 1.65 -27.78 14.76
C SER A 213 2.90 -28.03 15.59
N VAL A 214 3.51 -29.20 15.35
CA VAL A 214 4.79 -29.61 15.93
C VAL A 214 5.63 -30.27 14.85
N VAL A 215 6.82 -29.73 14.60
CA VAL A 215 7.78 -30.28 13.63
C VAL A 215 9.13 -30.49 14.31
N VAL A 216 9.78 -31.61 14.03
CA VAL A 216 11.11 -31.96 14.53
C VAL A 216 12.01 -32.39 13.38
N GLU A 217 13.15 -31.74 13.24
CA GLU A 217 14.08 -31.95 12.13
C GLU A 217 15.51 -32.21 12.64
N ALA A 218 16.24 -33.11 11.99
CA ALA A 218 17.67 -33.26 12.19
C ALA A 218 18.43 -32.12 11.50
N LEU A 219 19.57 -31.72 12.06
CA LEU A 219 20.48 -30.76 11.42
C LEU A 219 21.76 -31.48 10.97
N ASP A 220 22.28 -31.09 9.81
CA ASP A 220 23.51 -31.65 9.23
C ASP A 220 24.79 -31.21 9.96
N GLY A 221 24.68 -30.21 10.85
CA GLY A 221 25.79 -29.65 11.62
C GLY A 221 25.37 -28.49 12.53
N VAL A 222 26.35 -27.73 13.03
CA VAL A 222 26.13 -26.48 13.76
C VAL A 222 25.92 -25.35 12.74
N PRO A 223 24.76 -24.66 12.74
CA PRO A 223 24.53 -23.53 11.84
C PRO A 223 25.49 -22.35 12.10
N ASP A 224 25.79 -21.57 11.06
CA ASP A 224 26.78 -20.48 11.12
C ASP A 224 26.39 -19.35 12.10
N ASP A 225 25.10 -19.11 12.28
CA ASP A 225 24.52 -18.12 13.18
C ASP A 225 24.29 -18.65 14.62
N HIS A 226 24.59 -19.94 14.84
CA HIS A 226 24.39 -20.58 16.13
C HIS A 226 25.45 -20.10 17.14
N PRO A 227 25.04 -19.59 18.32
CA PRO A 227 25.97 -19.11 19.33
C PRO A 227 26.85 -20.24 19.85
N THR A 228 28.12 -19.91 20.11
CA THR A 228 29.12 -20.83 20.68
C THR A 228 29.19 -20.79 22.21
N GLU A 229 28.59 -19.77 22.84
CA GLU A 229 28.52 -19.59 24.29
C GLU A 229 27.09 -19.21 24.72
N PRO A 230 26.65 -19.56 25.94
CA PRO A 230 25.32 -19.21 26.43
C PRO A 230 25.23 -17.72 26.80
N SER A 231 24.19 -17.02 26.36
CA SER A 231 23.88 -15.64 26.77
C SER A 231 22.90 -15.57 27.96
N GLY A 232 22.14 -16.64 28.21
CA GLY A 232 21.06 -16.63 29.19
C GLY A 232 19.72 -16.24 28.55
N CYS A 233 18.89 -15.53 29.31
CA CYS A 233 17.55 -15.08 28.91
C CYS A 233 17.50 -13.55 29.02
N ASP A 234 18.25 -12.85 28.17
CA ASP A 234 18.56 -11.42 28.26
C ASP A 234 17.88 -10.58 27.18
N TRP A 235 16.87 -11.13 26.51
CA TRP A 235 16.13 -10.44 25.45
C TRP A 235 15.40 -9.20 25.97
N SER A 236 15.56 -8.09 25.26
CA SER A 236 14.77 -6.87 25.34
C SER A 236 14.37 -6.46 23.92
N PRO A 237 13.14 -6.00 23.69
CA PRO A 237 12.77 -5.48 22.37
C PRO A 237 13.56 -4.19 22.07
N PRO A 238 14.30 -4.09 20.95
CA PRO A 238 14.97 -2.86 20.54
C PRO A 238 13.96 -1.73 20.25
N GLY A 239 14.36 -0.48 20.50
CA GLY A 239 13.52 0.67 20.19
C GLY A 239 12.26 0.79 21.06
N GLU A 240 12.26 0.20 22.25
CA GLU A 240 11.14 0.38 23.19
C GLU A 240 11.13 1.81 23.71
N PRO A 241 9.97 2.47 23.77
CA PRO A 241 9.91 3.85 24.24
C PRO A 241 10.27 3.99 25.74
N ASP A 242 10.30 2.89 26.50
CA ASP A 242 10.72 2.91 27.91
C ASP A 242 12.25 2.80 28.11
N ASP A 243 13.03 2.56 27.05
CA ASP A 243 14.50 2.45 27.10
C ASP A 243 15.16 3.73 27.65
N GLU A 244 16.40 3.61 28.15
CA GLU A 244 17.17 4.77 28.65
C GLU A 244 17.39 5.81 27.52
N GLN A 245 17.61 5.33 26.29
CA GLN A 245 17.77 6.13 25.08
C GLN A 245 16.90 5.55 23.94
N PRO A 246 15.59 5.83 23.89
CA PRO A 246 14.71 5.26 22.88
C PRO A 246 14.95 5.90 21.51
N VAL A 247 14.93 5.09 20.45
CA VAL A 247 15.10 5.51 19.04
C VAL A 247 13.90 4.99 18.23
N LEU A 248 12.94 5.87 17.98
CA LEU A 248 11.61 5.52 17.48
C LEU A 248 11.46 5.97 16.02
N LEU A 249 11.08 5.05 15.14
CA LEU A 249 10.98 5.30 13.70
C LEU A 249 9.87 4.46 13.06
N ASN A 250 9.67 4.62 11.75
CA ASN A 250 8.82 3.72 10.96
C ASN A 250 9.44 2.33 10.97
N GLN A 251 8.85 1.40 11.74
CA GLN A 251 9.45 0.09 11.99
C GLN A 251 9.67 -0.72 10.70
N SER A 252 8.80 -0.54 9.71
CA SER A 252 8.95 -1.25 8.44
C SER A 252 10.09 -0.67 7.61
N GLY A 253 10.06 0.64 7.35
CA GLY A 253 11.06 1.28 6.50
C GLY A 253 10.58 2.50 5.75
N PHE A 254 11.33 2.88 4.72
CA PHE A 254 11.18 4.17 4.05
C PHE A 254 11.36 4.13 2.54
N ASN A 255 10.66 5.02 1.84
CA ASN A 255 10.95 5.29 0.43
C ASN A 255 12.28 6.05 0.28
N THR A 256 13.08 5.62 -0.68
CA THR A 256 14.46 6.09 -0.90
C THR A 256 14.50 7.59 -1.18
N SER A 257 13.58 8.10 -2.01
CA SER A 257 13.49 9.52 -2.40
C SER A 257 12.77 10.40 -1.38
N TRP A 258 12.12 9.82 -0.37
CA TRP A 258 11.24 10.52 0.58
C TRP A 258 11.97 10.97 1.86
N PRO A 259 11.39 11.89 2.64
CA PRO A 259 11.85 12.19 3.99
C PRO A 259 12.02 10.93 4.84
N LYS A 260 13.12 10.87 5.61
CA LYS A 260 13.46 9.76 6.52
C LYS A 260 13.91 10.33 7.86
N ARG A 261 13.09 10.12 8.89
CA ARG A 261 13.33 10.68 10.22
C ARG A 261 13.06 9.65 11.31
N PHE A 262 13.83 9.74 12.39
CA PHE A 262 13.57 9.05 13.65
C PHE A 262 13.41 10.08 14.78
N THR A 263 12.81 9.65 15.88
CA THR A 263 12.64 10.45 17.10
C THR A 263 13.38 9.78 18.25
N ALA A 264 14.32 10.50 18.86
CA ALA A 264 15.05 10.12 20.05
C ALA A 264 14.72 11.10 21.20
N PRO A 265 13.57 10.93 21.89
CA PRO A 265 13.01 11.94 22.79
C PRO A 265 13.86 12.26 24.02
N LYS A 266 14.83 11.40 24.38
CA LYS A 266 15.74 11.59 25.51
C LYS A 266 17.15 12.02 25.11
N ALA A 267 17.46 12.05 23.81
CA ALA A 267 18.76 12.54 23.33
C ALA A 267 18.85 14.06 23.46
N GLU A 268 20.02 14.55 23.84
CA GLU A 268 20.36 15.97 23.81
C GLU A 268 20.57 16.48 22.37
N ASP A 269 20.42 17.80 22.18
CA ASP A 269 20.74 18.44 20.90
C ASP A 269 22.23 18.29 20.57
N GLY A 270 22.50 17.81 19.35
CA GLY A 270 23.85 17.53 18.89
C GLY A 270 24.36 16.12 19.22
N ALA A 271 23.58 15.27 19.90
CA ALA A 271 23.88 13.85 20.04
C ALA A 271 24.15 13.23 18.67
N ALA A 272 25.19 12.41 18.58
CA ALA A 272 25.57 11.77 17.32
C ALA A 272 24.66 10.59 17.03
N PHE A 273 24.33 10.38 15.77
CA PHE A 273 23.71 9.14 15.33
C PHE A 273 24.39 8.57 14.09
N THR A 274 24.30 7.25 13.93
CA THR A 274 24.72 6.53 12.74
C THR A 274 23.58 5.67 12.22
N VAL A 275 23.54 5.47 10.90
CA VAL A 275 22.77 4.38 10.29
C VAL A 275 23.78 3.29 9.97
N VAL A 276 23.56 2.10 10.53
CA VAL A 276 24.40 0.91 10.31
C VAL A 276 23.63 -0.13 9.51
N ASP A 277 24.33 -0.94 8.74
CA ASP A 277 23.76 -2.14 8.11
C ASP A 277 23.74 -3.34 9.07
N ALA A 278 23.26 -4.49 8.60
CA ALA A 278 23.20 -5.74 9.35
C ALA A 278 24.55 -6.21 9.92
N ASP A 279 25.67 -5.86 9.27
CA ASP A 279 27.03 -6.19 9.72
C ASP A 279 27.57 -5.19 10.77
N GLY A 280 26.78 -4.16 11.12
CA GLY A 280 27.19 -3.06 12.00
C GLY A 280 28.09 -2.02 11.30
N THR A 281 28.19 -2.04 9.97
CA THR A 281 28.98 -1.07 9.21
C THR A 281 28.21 0.24 9.09
N VAL A 282 28.84 1.34 9.50
CA VAL A 282 28.26 2.69 9.36
C VAL A 282 28.10 3.05 7.88
N ARG A 283 26.86 3.26 7.44
CA ARG A 283 26.49 3.70 6.09
C ARG A 283 26.13 5.18 6.02
N PHE A 284 25.68 5.76 7.13
CA PHE A 284 25.37 7.18 7.24
C PHE A 284 25.64 7.69 8.66
N SER A 285 25.85 8.99 8.82
CA SER A 285 26.02 9.63 10.13
C SER A 285 25.42 11.03 10.13
N GLY A 286 24.92 11.46 11.29
CA GLY A 286 24.34 12.78 11.48
C GLY A 286 24.25 13.16 12.95
N THR A 287 23.48 14.21 13.24
CA THR A 287 23.22 14.70 14.61
C THR A 287 21.74 14.88 14.86
N VAL A 288 21.34 14.66 16.12
CA VAL A 288 19.96 14.87 16.59
C VAL A 288 19.73 16.37 16.85
N HIS A 289 18.58 16.89 16.41
CA HIS A 289 18.12 18.25 16.68
C HIS A 289 16.65 18.24 17.14
N GLY A 290 16.38 18.82 18.31
CA GLY A 290 15.06 18.85 18.92
C GLY A 290 14.50 17.45 19.20
N GLY A 291 15.37 16.47 19.48
CA GLY A 291 15.00 15.05 19.64
C GLY A 291 14.67 14.33 18.33
N VAL A 292 14.97 14.91 17.17
CA VAL A 292 14.74 14.30 15.83
C VAL A 292 16.06 14.16 15.09
N GLY A 293 16.30 12.99 14.50
CA GLY A 293 17.38 12.80 13.54
C GLY A 293 16.83 12.66 12.12
N ASP A 294 17.47 13.32 11.16
CA ASP A 294 17.09 13.32 9.75
C ASP A 294 18.20 12.66 8.92
N PHE A 295 17.85 11.57 8.24
CA PHE A 295 18.72 10.85 7.32
C PHE A 295 18.10 10.78 5.92
N SER A 296 17.28 11.78 5.57
CA SER A 296 16.61 11.90 4.27
C SER A 296 17.58 11.97 3.11
N ALA A 297 18.86 12.27 3.34
CA ALA A 297 19.93 12.25 2.33
C ALA A 297 20.54 10.86 2.07
N PHE A 298 20.32 9.89 2.96
CA PHE A 298 20.84 8.54 2.81
C PHE A 298 20.15 7.82 1.64
N ARG A 299 20.97 7.21 0.77
CA ARG A 299 20.55 6.43 -0.41
C ARG A 299 21.37 5.14 -0.40
N PRO A 300 20.82 4.01 0.07
CA PRO A 300 21.55 2.75 0.09
C PRO A 300 21.76 2.18 -1.32
N GLY A 301 22.67 1.22 -1.43
CA GLY A 301 22.86 0.44 -2.65
C GLY A 301 21.70 -0.52 -2.90
N ALA A 302 21.59 -1.00 -4.14
CA ALA A 302 20.59 -2.00 -4.52
C ALA A 302 20.70 -3.27 -3.67
N GLY A 303 19.57 -3.77 -3.16
CA GLY A 303 19.48 -4.95 -2.30
C GLY A 303 20.08 -4.83 -0.89
N GLU A 304 20.53 -3.64 -0.46
CA GLU A 304 20.94 -3.43 0.93
C GLU A 304 19.70 -3.21 1.82
N SER A 305 19.57 -4.00 2.89
CA SER A 305 18.44 -3.96 3.83
C SER A 305 18.90 -4.06 5.29
N ASP A 306 17.95 -4.15 6.22
CA ASP A 306 18.17 -4.36 7.66
C ASP A 306 19.02 -3.27 8.33
N PHE A 307 18.69 -2.01 8.04
CA PHE A 307 19.35 -0.87 8.65
C PHE A 307 18.88 -0.66 10.08
N ARG A 308 19.77 -0.14 10.93
CA ARG A 308 19.47 0.31 12.29
C ARG A 308 20.01 1.72 12.50
N VAL A 309 19.31 2.53 13.28
CA VAL A 309 19.82 3.81 13.79
C VAL A 309 20.40 3.58 15.16
N VAL A 310 21.66 3.97 15.36
CA VAL A 310 22.30 4.01 16.68
C VAL A 310 22.46 5.47 17.09
N VAL A 311 22.04 5.81 18.31
CA VAL A 311 22.18 7.16 18.90
C VAL A 311 23.04 7.06 20.14
N ASP A 312 24.14 7.81 20.17
CA ASP A 312 25.00 7.95 21.34
C ASP A 312 24.77 9.32 21.98
N GLY A 313 24.19 9.34 23.18
CA GLY A 313 23.90 10.57 23.93
C GLY A 313 24.19 10.46 25.44
N GLU A 314 23.87 11.53 26.18
CA GLU A 314 24.06 11.59 27.64
C GLU A 314 23.21 10.56 28.40
N ALA A 315 22.05 10.18 27.85
CA ALA A 315 21.18 9.17 28.45
C ALA A 315 21.62 7.72 28.14
N GLY A 316 22.69 7.54 27.34
CA GLY A 316 23.23 6.23 26.96
C GLY A 316 23.27 6.03 25.45
N THR A 317 23.53 4.79 25.05
CA THR A 317 23.44 4.36 23.64
C THR A 317 22.07 3.73 23.43
N GLY A 318 21.36 4.21 22.41
CA GLY A 318 20.08 3.70 21.97
C GLY A 318 20.15 3.13 20.57
N GLU A 319 19.30 2.15 20.27
CA GLU A 319 19.21 1.54 18.95
C GLU A 319 17.74 1.42 18.54
N SER A 320 17.46 1.62 17.25
CA SER A 320 16.12 1.36 16.69
C SER A 320 15.89 -0.13 16.42
N VAL A 321 14.65 -0.50 16.12
CA VAL A 321 14.36 -1.74 15.37
C VAL A 321 15.06 -1.72 14.00
N ALA A 322 15.22 -2.89 13.37
CA ALA A 322 15.67 -2.95 11.98
C ALA A 322 14.60 -2.38 11.03
N PHE A 323 15.03 -1.78 9.93
CA PHE A 323 14.12 -1.23 8.92
C PHE A 323 14.71 -1.29 7.51
N GLY A 324 13.84 -1.30 6.51
CA GLY A 324 14.21 -1.25 5.09
C GLY A 324 14.26 0.16 4.51
N ILE A 325 14.98 0.30 3.39
CA ILE A 325 14.88 1.48 2.52
C ILE A 325 14.85 0.97 1.08
N GLY A 326 13.78 1.28 0.36
CA GLY A 326 13.59 0.87 -1.04
C GLY A 326 12.94 1.99 -1.86
N PRO A 327 12.89 1.89 -3.19
CA PRO A 327 12.28 2.93 -4.03
C PRO A 327 10.77 3.10 -3.79
N SER A 328 10.03 2.00 -3.57
CA SER A 328 8.57 1.99 -3.31
C SER A 328 8.21 1.18 -2.04
N TRP A 329 9.04 1.30 -1.00
CA TRP A 329 8.93 0.48 0.22
C TRP A 329 7.55 0.59 0.88
N LEU A 330 7.04 1.81 1.07
CA LEU A 330 5.76 2.05 1.72
C LEU A 330 4.60 1.43 0.93
N GLU A 331 4.65 1.49 -0.39
CA GLU A 331 3.66 0.88 -1.27
C GLU A 331 3.71 -0.65 -1.22
N ARG A 332 4.91 -1.23 -1.30
CA ARG A 332 5.16 -2.68 -1.16
C ARG A 332 4.52 -3.23 0.11
N VAL A 333 4.76 -2.60 1.26
CA VAL A 333 4.27 -3.12 2.54
C VAL A 333 2.81 -2.79 2.82
N SER A 334 2.14 -2.00 1.97
CA SER A 334 0.80 -1.48 2.25
C SER A 334 -0.28 -1.85 1.24
N TYR A 335 0.04 -1.96 -0.06
CA TYR A 335 -0.97 -2.10 -1.10
C TYR A 335 -1.75 -3.41 -1.00
N GLU A 336 -1.06 -4.54 -0.84
CA GLU A 336 -1.73 -5.83 -0.68
C GLU A 336 -2.60 -5.84 0.57
N ASN A 337 -2.03 -5.48 1.73
CA ASN A 337 -2.76 -5.38 3.01
C ASN A 337 -4.00 -4.47 2.93
N ALA A 338 -3.93 -3.36 2.20
CA ALA A 338 -5.05 -2.44 2.01
C ALA A 338 -6.21 -3.07 1.22
N VAL A 339 -5.89 -3.82 0.16
CA VAL A 339 -6.89 -4.51 -0.67
C VAL A 339 -7.41 -5.77 0.04
N GLU A 340 -6.54 -6.54 0.68
CA GLU A 340 -6.89 -7.76 1.40
C GLU A 340 -7.80 -7.47 2.59
N PHE A 341 -7.53 -6.38 3.33
CA PHE A 341 -8.43 -5.88 4.36
C PHE A 341 -9.86 -5.68 3.82
N MET A 342 -9.97 -5.05 2.65
CA MET A 342 -11.26 -4.77 2.03
C MET A 342 -11.94 -6.02 1.50
N THR A 343 -11.17 -6.98 1.00
CA THR A 343 -11.68 -8.31 0.62
C THR A 343 -12.23 -9.06 1.83
N GLY A 344 -11.50 -9.10 2.95
CA GLY A 344 -11.88 -9.82 4.16
C GLY A 344 -13.01 -9.17 4.97
N SER A 345 -13.17 -7.84 4.90
CA SER A 345 -14.14 -7.08 5.69
C SER A 345 -15.53 -6.95 5.07
N ARG A 346 -15.76 -7.49 3.86
CA ARG A 346 -17.06 -7.43 3.18
C ARG A 346 -18.21 -8.00 4.00
N CYS A 347 -19.38 -7.40 3.87
CA CYS A 347 -20.59 -7.95 4.47
C CYS A 347 -20.82 -9.40 4.05
N TYR A 348 -21.32 -10.21 4.98
CA TYR A 348 -21.58 -11.63 4.78
C TYR A 348 -20.36 -12.45 4.35
N PHE A 349 -19.14 -11.95 4.60
CA PHE A 349 -17.88 -12.59 4.21
C PHE A 349 -17.80 -12.87 2.70
N GLY A 350 -18.41 -11.99 1.89
CA GLY A 350 -18.43 -12.15 0.42
C GLY A 350 -19.58 -13.03 -0.12
N ASP A 351 -20.41 -13.63 0.74
CA ASP A 351 -21.59 -14.37 0.32
C ASP A 351 -22.86 -13.51 0.41
N ALA A 352 -23.18 -12.83 -0.68
CA ALA A 352 -24.38 -12.01 -0.77
C ALA A 352 -25.67 -12.84 -0.80
N ALA A 353 -25.61 -14.13 -1.16
CA ALA A 353 -26.79 -15.00 -1.11
C ALA A 353 -27.21 -15.28 0.34
N ALA A 354 -26.28 -15.13 1.30
CA ALA A 354 -26.56 -15.15 2.73
C ALA A 354 -27.09 -13.82 3.28
N SER A 355 -27.31 -12.81 2.43
CA SER A 355 -27.87 -11.53 2.86
C SER A 355 -29.26 -11.73 3.44
N ASP A 356 -29.40 -11.42 4.73
CA ASP A 356 -30.68 -11.13 5.33
C ASP A 356 -31.03 -9.66 5.06
N VAL A 357 -32.30 -9.38 4.76
CA VAL A 357 -32.80 -8.01 4.48
C VAL A 357 -32.85 -7.13 5.75
N GLY A 358 -31.93 -7.31 6.70
CA GLY A 358 -31.97 -6.71 8.03
C GLY A 358 -30.65 -6.04 8.43
N TRP A 359 -30.71 -4.72 8.64
CA TRP A 359 -29.65 -3.81 9.11
C TRP A 359 -28.88 -4.24 10.39
N ASN A 360 -29.32 -5.29 11.09
CA ASN A 360 -28.77 -5.75 12.37
C ASN A 360 -28.31 -7.21 12.36
N GLY A 361 -28.15 -7.83 11.18
CA GLY A 361 -27.58 -9.18 11.06
C GLY A 361 -26.14 -9.20 11.61
N SER A 362 -25.76 -10.25 12.35
CA SER A 362 -24.41 -10.34 12.95
C SER A 362 -23.28 -10.46 11.93
N ARG A 363 -23.60 -10.67 10.65
CA ARG A 363 -22.64 -10.80 9.54
C ARG A 363 -22.53 -9.54 8.67
N CYS A 364 -23.37 -8.54 8.92
CA CYS A 364 -23.36 -7.25 8.22
C CYS A 364 -24.08 -6.20 9.09
N ARG A 365 -23.55 -5.99 10.30
CA ARG A 365 -24.21 -5.10 11.27
C ARG A 365 -23.98 -3.65 10.87
N TRP A 366 -25.07 -2.88 10.83
CA TRP A 366 -25.09 -1.45 10.54
C TRP A 366 -24.52 -1.05 9.17
N SER A 367 -24.63 -1.93 8.19
CA SER A 367 -23.97 -1.79 6.89
C SER A 367 -24.74 -2.52 5.78
N VAL A 368 -24.34 -2.29 4.52
CA VAL A 368 -24.81 -3.07 3.35
C VAL A 368 -23.67 -3.63 2.48
N MET A 369 -22.48 -3.04 2.51
CA MET A 369 -21.31 -3.36 1.68
C MET A 369 -20.17 -3.96 2.52
N TRP A 370 -19.73 -3.28 3.59
CA TRP A 370 -18.59 -3.68 4.44
C TRP A 370 -18.93 -3.64 5.93
N ARG A 371 -18.53 -4.66 6.69
CA ARG A 371 -18.91 -4.80 8.11
C ARG A 371 -18.43 -3.60 8.94
N ASP A 372 -19.16 -3.29 10.01
CA ASP A 372 -18.89 -2.19 10.96
C ASP A 372 -19.31 -0.76 10.53
N GLY A 373 -20.09 -0.64 9.46
CA GLY A 373 -20.74 0.59 9.05
C GLY A 373 -19.99 1.33 7.94
N ASP A 374 -20.69 1.50 6.82
CA ASP A 374 -20.17 1.93 5.52
C ASP A 374 -20.94 3.13 4.92
N THR A 375 -21.79 3.76 5.72
CA THR A 375 -22.63 4.88 5.25
C THR A 375 -21.81 6.15 4.98
N TYR A 376 -20.73 6.38 5.72
CA TYR A 376 -19.94 7.63 5.66
C TYR A 376 -18.42 7.40 5.69
N SER A 377 -17.99 6.25 5.18
CA SER A 377 -16.61 5.76 5.19
C SER A 377 -15.93 5.82 3.80
N PHE A 378 -16.68 6.15 2.73
CA PHE A 378 -16.18 6.46 1.37
C PHE A 378 -15.41 5.32 0.68
N GLU A 379 -15.90 4.10 0.82
CA GLU A 379 -15.24 2.88 0.33
C GLU A 379 -15.05 2.84 -1.18
N VAL A 380 -16.14 2.97 -1.95
CA VAL A 380 -16.05 2.88 -3.41
C VAL A 380 -15.17 4.01 -3.99
N PRO A 381 -15.31 5.29 -3.57
CA PRO A 381 -14.41 6.34 -4.01
C PRO A 381 -12.93 6.07 -3.72
N THR A 382 -12.58 5.59 -2.52
CA THR A 382 -11.18 5.36 -2.16
C THR A 382 -10.57 4.15 -2.86
N LEU A 383 -11.36 3.10 -3.14
CA LEU A 383 -10.93 1.99 -4.00
C LEU A 383 -10.71 2.44 -5.46
N ILE A 384 -11.59 3.32 -5.97
CA ILE A 384 -11.40 3.96 -7.29
C ILE A 384 -10.14 4.81 -7.28
N ASP A 385 -9.85 5.54 -6.20
CA ASP A 385 -8.68 6.40 -6.10
C ASP A 385 -7.38 5.59 -6.10
N LEU A 386 -7.32 4.47 -5.35
CA LEU A 386 -6.19 3.53 -5.39
C LEU A 386 -5.92 3.06 -6.83
N PHE A 387 -6.95 2.51 -7.48
CA PHE A 387 -6.82 2.02 -8.86
C PHE A 387 -6.46 3.14 -9.84
N SER A 388 -7.04 4.33 -9.66
CA SER A 388 -6.82 5.46 -10.56
C SER A 388 -5.44 6.07 -10.42
N ALA A 389 -4.88 6.12 -9.21
CA ALA A 389 -3.57 6.69 -8.97
C ALA A 389 -2.44 5.79 -9.48
N ASN A 390 -2.61 4.47 -9.41
CA ASN A 390 -1.57 3.50 -9.80
C ASN A 390 -2.17 2.19 -10.36
N PRO A 391 -2.75 2.21 -11.59
CA PRO A 391 -3.46 1.05 -12.13
C PRO A 391 -2.58 -0.20 -12.25
N ALA A 392 -1.31 -0.04 -12.64
CA ALA A 392 -0.41 -1.18 -12.85
C ALA A 392 -0.11 -1.95 -11.54
N ALA A 393 -0.14 -1.29 -10.37
CA ALA A 393 0.02 -1.95 -9.08
C ALA A 393 -1.14 -2.91 -8.74
N PHE A 394 -2.33 -2.65 -9.26
CA PHE A 394 -3.54 -3.39 -8.88
C PHE A 394 -4.09 -4.27 -10.00
N GLU A 395 -3.81 -3.97 -11.27
CA GLU A 395 -4.31 -4.75 -12.42
C GLU A 395 -3.92 -6.22 -12.35
N GLY A 396 -2.78 -6.57 -11.74
CA GLY A 396 -2.33 -7.96 -11.51
C GLY A 396 -2.80 -8.59 -10.19
N MET A 397 -3.29 -7.80 -9.22
CA MET A 397 -3.58 -8.27 -7.86
C MET A 397 -4.86 -9.11 -7.79
N ARG A 398 -4.76 -10.35 -7.29
CA ARG A 398 -5.86 -11.31 -7.15
C ARG A 398 -5.75 -12.05 -5.82
N PHE A 399 -6.88 -12.36 -5.21
CA PHE A 399 -6.97 -13.26 -4.05
C PHE A 399 -7.87 -14.44 -4.40
N ASP A 400 -7.27 -15.61 -4.63
CA ASP A 400 -7.98 -16.79 -5.13
C ASP A 400 -8.99 -17.37 -4.12
N ASP A 401 -8.74 -17.16 -2.83
CA ASP A 401 -9.64 -17.59 -1.74
C ASP A 401 -10.78 -16.59 -1.48
N ALA A 402 -10.81 -15.45 -2.19
CA ALA A 402 -11.84 -14.44 -2.00
C ALA A 402 -13.21 -14.92 -2.51
N VAL A 403 -14.20 -14.92 -1.60
CA VAL A 403 -15.57 -15.34 -1.94
C VAL A 403 -16.35 -14.18 -2.56
N TYR A 404 -16.99 -14.41 -3.70
CA TYR A 404 -17.95 -13.50 -4.34
C TYR A 404 -19.18 -14.30 -4.79
N GLN A 405 -20.11 -14.58 -3.87
CA GLN A 405 -21.32 -15.36 -4.15
C GLN A 405 -22.56 -14.49 -4.12
N GLY A 406 -23.55 -14.82 -4.97
CA GLY A 406 -24.85 -14.14 -4.97
C GLY A 406 -24.86 -12.71 -5.50
N MET A 407 -23.82 -12.26 -6.22
CA MET A 407 -23.86 -11.00 -6.97
C MET A 407 -24.86 -11.08 -8.13
N ALA A 408 -25.51 -9.95 -8.42
CA ALA A 408 -26.42 -9.81 -9.55
C ALA A 408 -25.66 -9.74 -10.88
N TYR A 409 -24.41 -9.28 -10.84
CA TYR A 409 -23.56 -9.10 -12.01
C TYR A 409 -22.38 -10.09 -11.98
N GLU A 410 -22.21 -10.84 -13.07
CA GLU A 410 -21.06 -11.71 -13.28
C GLU A 410 -19.87 -10.89 -13.81
N LEU A 411 -18.69 -11.08 -13.22
CA LEU A 411 -17.46 -10.42 -13.63
C LEU A 411 -16.51 -11.43 -14.29
N PRO A 412 -15.64 -11.01 -15.23
CA PRO A 412 -14.56 -11.85 -15.75
C PRO A 412 -13.70 -12.43 -14.63
N ALA A 413 -13.25 -13.68 -14.81
CA ALA A 413 -12.42 -14.36 -13.80
C ALA A 413 -11.10 -13.64 -13.55
N ASP A 414 -10.55 -12.97 -14.57
CA ASP A 414 -9.34 -12.16 -14.52
C ASP A 414 -9.60 -10.71 -14.08
N THR A 415 -10.75 -10.39 -13.47
CA THR A 415 -11.00 -9.03 -12.93
C THR A 415 -10.07 -8.72 -11.75
N PRO A 416 -9.39 -7.55 -11.74
CA PRO A 416 -8.59 -7.10 -10.60
C PRO A 416 -9.36 -7.06 -9.30
N GLU A 417 -8.73 -7.45 -8.19
CA GLU A 417 -9.43 -7.57 -6.92
C GLU A 417 -10.02 -6.21 -6.47
N VAL A 418 -9.27 -5.12 -6.63
CA VAL A 418 -9.78 -3.76 -6.36
C VAL A 418 -11.02 -3.43 -7.20
N VAL A 419 -11.09 -3.91 -8.45
CA VAL A 419 -12.23 -3.72 -9.35
C VAL A 419 -13.42 -4.60 -8.95
N ARG A 420 -13.17 -5.82 -8.47
CA ARG A 420 -14.22 -6.69 -7.89
C ARG A 420 -14.81 -6.07 -6.63
N LEU A 421 -13.99 -5.42 -5.79
CA LEU A 421 -14.44 -4.71 -4.59
C LEU A 421 -15.30 -3.49 -4.94
N ILE A 422 -14.93 -2.73 -5.97
CA ILE A 422 -15.76 -1.63 -6.50
C ILE A 422 -17.13 -2.17 -6.95
N ALA A 423 -17.13 -3.23 -7.77
CA ALA A 423 -18.35 -3.86 -8.27
C ALA A 423 -19.21 -4.43 -7.12
N TRP A 424 -18.59 -5.01 -6.09
CA TRP A 424 -19.27 -5.48 -4.88
C TRP A 424 -20.02 -4.36 -4.18
N GLY A 425 -19.36 -3.22 -3.92
CA GLY A 425 -19.99 -2.07 -3.25
C GLY A 425 -21.18 -1.53 -4.04
N VAL A 426 -21.03 -1.39 -5.36
CA VAL A 426 -22.11 -0.92 -6.26
C VAL A 426 -23.29 -1.88 -6.28
N ASP A 427 -23.04 -3.18 -6.47
CA ASP A 427 -24.08 -4.21 -6.46
C ASP A 427 -24.88 -4.16 -5.13
N ARG A 428 -24.18 -4.10 -4.00
CA ARG A 428 -24.83 -4.06 -2.68
C ARG A 428 -25.66 -2.80 -2.49
N MET A 429 -25.18 -1.63 -2.88
CA MET A 429 -25.97 -0.40 -2.80
C MET A 429 -27.25 -0.48 -3.63
N LEU A 430 -27.20 -1.06 -4.83
CA LEU A 430 -28.38 -1.27 -5.68
C LEU A 430 -29.35 -2.29 -5.09
N ALA A 431 -28.84 -3.43 -4.62
CA ALA A 431 -29.66 -4.50 -4.03
C ALA A 431 -30.47 -4.03 -2.80
N HIS A 432 -30.00 -2.98 -2.12
CA HIS A 432 -30.60 -2.45 -0.90
C HIS A 432 -31.39 -1.13 -1.09
N ASP A 433 -31.52 -0.62 -2.32
CA ASP A 433 -32.19 0.66 -2.61
C ASP A 433 -31.71 1.81 -1.68
N VAL A 434 -30.39 1.97 -1.50
CA VAL A 434 -29.83 2.98 -0.58
C VAL A 434 -30.16 4.42 -1.02
N ASN A 435 -30.59 5.27 -0.08
CA ASN A 435 -30.98 6.65 -0.41
C ASN A 435 -30.28 7.74 0.42
N HIS A 436 -29.25 7.37 1.20
CA HIS A 436 -28.45 8.33 1.96
C HIS A 436 -27.53 9.18 1.06
N THR A 437 -27.29 10.44 1.44
CA THR A 437 -26.50 11.41 0.64
C THR A 437 -25.09 10.91 0.29
N LEU A 438 -24.44 10.23 1.23
CA LEU A 438 -23.06 9.75 1.04
C LEU A 438 -22.98 8.53 0.12
N TRP A 439 -23.93 7.59 0.19
CA TRP A 439 -23.98 6.47 -0.76
C TRP A 439 -24.30 6.91 -2.18
N LYS A 440 -25.18 7.90 -2.35
CA LYS A 440 -25.39 8.54 -3.66
C LYS A 440 -24.06 9.06 -4.23
N GLY A 441 -23.21 9.65 -3.38
CA GLY A 441 -21.87 10.08 -3.78
C GLY A 441 -20.93 8.94 -4.16
N GLN A 442 -21.01 7.79 -3.48
CA GLN A 442 -20.23 6.60 -3.84
C GLN A 442 -20.65 6.03 -5.21
N LEU A 443 -21.96 5.98 -5.50
CA LEU A 443 -22.48 5.58 -6.81
C LEU A 443 -22.08 6.57 -7.93
N ALA A 444 -22.04 7.88 -7.63
CA ALA A 444 -21.58 8.88 -8.59
C ALA A 444 -20.10 8.68 -8.98
N ALA A 445 -19.24 8.36 -8.01
CA ALA A 445 -17.84 8.04 -8.27
C ALA A 445 -17.69 6.84 -9.22
N PHE A 446 -18.48 5.78 -9.00
CA PHE A 446 -18.52 4.62 -9.91
C PHE A 446 -18.98 5.02 -11.32
N LEU A 447 -20.10 5.75 -11.46
CA LEU A 447 -20.57 6.17 -12.78
C LEU A 447 -19.53 6.99 -13.55
N ARG A 448 -18.78 7.85 -12.85
CA ARG A 448 -17.70 8.62 -13.47
C ARG A 448 -16.56 7.71 -13.93
N ALA A 449 -16.14 6.78 -13.08
CA ALA A 449 -15.02 5.87 -13.33
C ALA A 449 -15.33 4.71 -14.29
N TYR A 450 -16.60 4.39 -14.54
CA TYR A 450 -17.03 3.25 -15.35
C TYR A 450 -16.29 3.11 -16.70
N PRO A 451 -16.03 4.17 -17.49
CA PRO A 451 -15.30 4.03 -18.75
C PRO A 451 -13.90 3.39 -18.60
N ASP A 452 -13.24 3.60 -17.47
CA ASP A 452 -11.93 3.01 -17.16
C ASP A 452 -12.05 1.57 -16.62
N LEU A 453 -13.24 1.16 -16.17
CA LEU A 453 -13.54 -0.15 -15.59
C LEU A 453 -14.31 -1.07 -16.56
N ALA A 454 -14.75 -0.55 -17.70
CA ALA A 454 -15.65 -1.21 -18.65
C ALA A 454 -15.09 -2.50 -19.26
N ALA A 455 -13.77 -2.73 -19.17
CA ALA A 455 -13.15 -3.99 -19.56
C ALA A 455 -13.56 -5.15 -18.63
N TRP A 456 -13.90 -4.86 -17.37
CA TRP A 456 -14.19 -5.86 -16.35
C TRP A 456 -15.63 -5.78 -15.81
N ILE A 457 -16.23 -4.59 -15.81
CA ILE A 457 -17.57 -4.39 -15.26
C ILE A 457 -18.61 -4.35 -16.39
N PRO A 458 -19.65 -5.21 -16.36
CA PRO A 458 -20.69 -5.24 -17.39
C PRO A 458 -21.45 -3.91 -17.46
N VAL A 459 -21.87 -3.55 -18.68
CA VAL A 459 -22.58 -2.29 -18.95
C VAL A 459 -23.92 -2.21 -18.25
N GLU A 460 -24.55 -3.35 -17.98
CA GLU A 460 -25.80 -3.45 -17.24
C GLU A 460 -25.68 -2.84 -15.83
N MET A 461 -24.57 -3.06 -15.12
CA MET A 461 -24.36 -2.44 -13.80
C MET A 461 -24.27 -0.92 -13.91
N TYR A 462 -23.63 -0.41 -14.96
CA TYR A 462 -23.56 1.02 -15.23
C TYR A 462 -24.95 1.60 -15.51
N GLU A 463 -25.72 0.98 -16.40
CA GLU A 463 -27.06 1.43 -16.78
C GLU A 463 -28.03 1.41 -15.59
N ASP A 464 -28.03 0.33 -14.81
CA ASP A 464 -28.87 0.20 -13.60
C ASP A 464 -28.50 1.26 -12.56
N THR A 465 -27.19 1.48 -12.34
CA THR A 465 -26.73 2.52 -11.40
C THR A 465 -27.13 3.92 -11.87
N ARG A 466 -26.96 4.20 -13.16
CA ARG A 466 -27.30 5.48 -13.77
C ARG A 466 -28.78 5.78 -13.61
N ASP A 467 -29.62 4.81 -13.99
CA ASP A 467 -31.07 4.94 -14.00
C ASP A 467 -31.64 5.03 -12.57
N TYR A 468 -30.97 4.37 -11.61
CA TYR A 468 -31.27 4.49 -10.19
C TYR A 468 -30.91 5.88 -9.62
N LEU A 469 -29.71 6.38 -9.92
CA LEU A 469 -29.14 7.54 -9.22
C LEU A 469 -29.70 8.88 -9.71
N PHE A 470 -29.90 9.07 -11.02
CA PHE A 470 -30.35 10.35 -11.57
C PHE A 470 -31.66 10.85 -10.94
N PRO A 471 -32.74 10.06 -10.85
CA PRO A 471 -34.00 10.50 -10.21
C PRO A 471 -33.85 10.74 -8.70
N LEU A 472 -32.85 10.14 -8.08
CA LEU A 472 -32.65 10.17 -6.63
C LEU A 472 -31.83 11.40 -6.17
N TRP A 473 -31.15 12.10 -7.08
CA TRP A 473 -30.18 13.14 -6.72
C TRP A 473 -30.78 14.29 -5.87
N SER A 474 -31.97 14.77 -6.24
CA SER A 474 -32.69 15.82 -5.50
C SER A 474 -33.65 15.28 -4.43
N HIS A 475 -33.68 13.96 -4.20
CA HIS A 475 -34.59 13.33 -3.25
C HIS A 475 -34.16 13.63 -1.81
N GLN A 476 -35.00 14.35 -1.06
CA GLN A 476 -34.67 14.82 0.28
C GLN A 476 -34.68 13.74 1.38
N PRO A 477 -35.66 12.82 1.44
CA PRO A 477 -35.64 11.77 2.46
C PRO A 477 -34.47 10.80 2.28
N HIS A 478 -33.86 10.40 3.40
CA HIS A 478 -32.91 9.31 3.55
C HIS A 478 -33.41 8.36 4.64
N ASP A 479 -34.34 7.47 4.33
CA ASP A 479 -35.00 6.59 5.30
C ASP A 479 -34.64 5.10 5.14
N ARG A 480 -33.85 4.76 4.11
CA ARG A 480 -33.34 3.41 3.87
C ARG A 480 -31.98 3.27 4.53
N PHE A 481 -31.89 2.37 5.50
CA PHE A 481 -30.62 1.97 6.11
C PHE A 481 -29.86 3.17 6.72
N THR A 482 -30.58 4.05 7.43
CA THR A 482 -29.97 5.19 8.13
C THR A 482 -29.02 4.70 9.21
N SER A 483 -27.78 5.17 9.17
CA SER A 483 -26.77 4.69 10.09
C SER A 483 -27.18 4.95 11.55
N ALA A 484 -26.72 4.11 12.49
CA ALA A 484 -26.83 4.40 13.92
C ALA A 484 -26.05 5.67 14.32
N TYR A 485 -25.33 6.26 13.37
CA TYR A 485 -24.39 7.34 13.54
C TYR A 485 -24.75 8.60 12.75
N ASP A 486 -25.97 8.70 12.22
CA ASP A 486 -26.48 9.87 11.51
C ASP A 486 -27.03 10.90 12.52
N TYR A 487 -26.14 11.66 13.15
CA TYR A 487 -26.46 12.61 14.22
C TYR A 487 -26.69 14.03 13.73
N THR A 488 -26.21 14.35 12.53
CA THR A 488 -26.20 15.72 12.03
C THR A 488 -27.42 15.97 11.14
N PRO A 489 -28.37 16.86 11.53
CA PRO A 489 -29.57 17.09 10.75
C PRO A 489 -29.27 17.63 9.36
N HIS A 490 -29.71 16.91 8.34
CA HIS A 490 -29.51 17.27 6.93
C HIS A 490 -30.63 16.68 6.06
N THR A 491 -30.69 17.08 4.78
CA THR A 491 -31.50 16.38 3.77
C THR A 491 -30.57 15.63 2.81
N ALA A 492 -31.09 14.66 2.07
CA ALA A 492 -30.34 13.93 1.07
C ALA A 492 -30.38 14.56 -0.34
N ASP A 493 -30.82 15.82 -0.46
CA ASP A 493 -30.77 16.58 -1.71
C ASP A 493 -29.34 17.08 -1.99
N LEU A 494 -28.68 16.48 -2.98
CA LEU A 494 -27.29 16.80 -3.31
C LEU A 494 -27.11 18.10 -4.12
N PHE A 495 -28.19 18.76 -4.56
CA PHE A 495 -28.11 20.09 -5.16
C PHE A 495 -28.08 21.23 -4.13
N GLN A 496 -28.41 20.93 -2.87
CA GLN A 496 -28.41 21.93 -1.80
C GLN A 496 -26.97 22.35 -1.43
N THR A 497 -26.87 23.49 -0.74
CA THR A 497 -25.62 23.90 -0.09
C THR A 497 -25.60 23.35 1.32
N TYR A 498 -24.67 22.44 1.60
CA TYR A 498 -24.46 21.89 2.92
C TYR A 498 -23.63 22.86 3.74
N THR A 499 -24.18 23.31 4.87
CA THR A 499 -23.53 24.28 5.76
C THR A 499 -23.22 23.68 7.13
N GLN A 500 -23.41 22.37 7.27
CA GLN A 500 -23.18 21.63 8.51
C GLN A 500 -21.72 21.18 8.56
N VAL A 501 -21.16 21.14 9.77
CA VAL A 501 -19.94 20.40 10.09
C VAL A 501 -20.39 19.19 10.91
N GLY A 502 -20.17 17.98 10.39
CA GLY A 502 -20.60 16.76 11.08
C GLY A 502 -19.85 16.52 12.39
N THR A 503 -20.29 15.51 13.14
CA THR A 503 -19.72 15.18 14.46
C THR A 503 -18.31 14.59 14.38
N GLY A 504 -17.63 14.50 15.54
CA GLY A 504 -16.30 13.89 15.61
C GLY A 504 -16.26 12.40 15.29
N LYS A 505 -17.43 11.74 15.22
CA LYS A 505 -17.55 10.37 14.69
C LYS A 505 -17.14 10.30 13.22
N GLY A 506 -17.28 11.40 12.46
CA GLY A 506 -16.80 11.63 11.10
C GLY A 506 -17.85 11.51 9.98
N GLU A 507 -19.12 11.59 10.32
CA GLU A 507 -20.18 11.84 9.33
C GLU A 507 -20.05 13.25 8.72
N LEU A 508 -20.63 13.47 7.53
CA LEU A 508 -20.75 14.79 6.87
C LEU A 508 -19.49 15.70 6.98
N PRO A 509 -18.32 15.29 6.45
CA PRO A 509 -17.20 16.21 6.32
C PRO A 509 -17.59 17.43 5.47
N PRO A 510 -17.17 18.65 5.81
CA PRO A 510 -17.43 19.83 5.00
C PRO A 510 -17.04 19.60 3.54
N GLY A 511 -17.93 19.88 2.60
CA GLY A 511 -17.65 19.69 1.18
C GLY A 511 -17.80 18.26 0.64
N HIS A 512 -18.34 17.32 1.43
CA HIS A 512 -18.59 15.93 0.99
C HIS A 512 -19.32 15.76 -0.36
N SER A 513 -20.02 16.81 -0.83
CA SER A 513 -20.88 16.82 -2.01
C SER A 513 -20.22 17.51 -3.20
N ILE A 514 -19.02 18.09 -3.04
CA ILE A 514 -18.28 18.75 -4.12
C ILE A 514 -17.93 17.72 -5.19
N ARG A 515 -17.09 16.73 -4.84
CA ARG A 515 -16.66 15.67 -5.76
C ARG A 515 -17.84 14.90 -6.37
N PRO A 516 -18.85 14.43 -5.62
CA PRO A 516 -20.03 13.79 -6.19
C PRO A 516 -20.76 14.62 -7.26
N ASN A 517 -20.89 15.93 -7.06
CA ASN A 517 -21.51 16.80 -8.05
C ASN A 517 -20.60 17.01 -9.27
N LEU A 518 -19.28 17.10 -9.11
CA LEU A 518 -18.36 17.12 -10.25
C LEU A 518 -18.42 15.83 -11.06
N ASP A 519 -18.45 14.69 -10.38
CA ASP A 519 -18.57 13.37 -11.00
C ASP A 519 -19.90 13.25 -11.78
N MET A 520 -21.02 13.66 -11.18
CA MET A 520 -22.31 13.67 -11.89
C MET A 520 -22.38 14.69 -13.03
N HIS A 521 -21.67 15.82 -12.95
CA HIS A 521 -21.58 16.76 -14.08
C HIS A 521 -20.94 16.09 -15.30
N GLU A 522 -19.81 15.38 -15.12
CA GLU A 522 -19.15 14.65 -16.21
C GLU A 522 -20.03 13.53 -16.76
N VAL A 523 -20.73 12.78 -15.89
CA VAL A 523 -21.68 11.75 -16.29
C VAL A 523 -22.85 12.37 -17.08
N ALA A 524 -23.42 13.47 -16.61
CA ALA A 524 -24.53 14.14 -17.28
C ALA A 524 -24.15 14.69 -18.66
N LEU A 525 -22.94 15.24 -18.81
CA LEU A 525 -22.38 15.65 -20.10
C LEU A 525 -22.22 14.46 -21.05
N ARG A 526 -21.68 13.34 -20.55
CA ARG A 526 -21.52 12.10 -21.34
C ARG A 526 -22.85 11.53 -21.80
N GLU A 527 -23.87 11.58 -20.94
CA GLU A 527 -25.24 11.12 -21.25
C GLU A 527 -26.05 12.14 -22.07
N GLY A 528 -25.48 13.31 -22.39
CA GLY A 528 -26.14 14.34 -23.19
C GLY A 528 -27.36 14.97 -22.51
N ARG A 529 -27.33 15.12 -21.18
CA ARG A 529 -28.46 15.67 -20.41
C ARG A 529 -28.42 17.19 -20.35
N ASP A 530 -29.59 17.82 -20.47
CA ASP A 530 -29.76 19.27 -20.40
C ASP A 530 -29.55 19.87 -18.99
N ASP A 531 -29.52 19.04 -17.95
CA ASP A 531 -29.35 19.46 -16.55
C ASP A 531 -27.91 19.35 -16.03
N ALA A 532 -26.93 19.09 -16.90
CA ALA A 532 -25.52 18.92 -16.52
C ALA A 532 -24.98 20.10 -15.69
N ASP A 533 -25.31 21.34 -16.05
CA ASP A 533 -24.83 22.55 -15.36
C ASP A 533 -25.33 22.65 -13.90
N ALA A 534 -26.48 22.05 -13.58
CA ALA A 534 -27.03 22.08 -12.22
C ALA A 534 -26.11 21.40 -11.19
N TYR A 535 -25.40 20.36 -11.63
CA TYR A 535 -24.42 19.64 -10.81
C TYR A 535 -23.18 20.50 -10.56
N LEU A 536 -22.58 21.07 -11.60
CA LEU A 536 -21.43 21.95 -11.48
C LEU A 536 -21.74 23.18 -10.60
N ASP A 537 -22.91 23.77 -10.75
CA ASP A 537 -23.36 24.88 -9.91
C ASP A 537 -23.52 24.47 -8.44
N ALA A 538 -23.98 23.24 -8.15
CA ALA A 538 -24.04 22.73 -6.79
C ALA A 538 -22.65 22.51 -6.18
N ALA A 539 -21.69 21.97 -6.95
CA ALA A 539 -20.29 21.87 -6.54
C ALA A 539 -19.71 23.26 -6.23
N ARG A 540 -19.95 24.25 -7.11
CA ARG A 540 -19.52 25.65 -6.94
C ARG A 540 -20.08 26.26 -5.65
N ARG A 541 -21.37 26.10 -5.37
CA ARG A 541 -21.99 26.64 -4.14
C ARG A 541 -21.43 26.02 -2.87
N ASN A 542 -21.23 24.70 -2.84
CA ASN A 542 -20.69 24.01 -1.67
C ASN A 542 -19.21 24.38 -1.44
N ALA A 543 -18.41 24.49 -2.50
CA ALA A 543 -17.03 24.98 -2.39
C ALA A 543 -16.96 26.45 -1.95
N ALA A 544 -17.85 27.32 -2.46
CA ALA A 544 -17.89 28.73 -2.08
C ALA A 544 -18.20 28.90 -0.59
N TRP A 545 -19.16 28.13 -0.06
CA TRP A 545 -19.46 28.16 1.36
C TRP A 545 -18.23 27.81 2.23
N ILE A 546 -17.42 26.82 1.83
CA ILE A 546 -16.19 26.49 2.57
C ILE A 546 -15.20 27.65 2.53
N VAL A 547 -15.00 28.23 1.35
CA VAL A 547 -14.08 29.37 1.16
C VAL A 547 -14.47 30.54 2.05
N ASP A 548 -15.76 30.88 2.05
CA ASP A 548 -16.30 32.07 2.70
C ASP A 548 -16.48 31.89 4.22
N GLU A 549 -16.92 30.72 4.69
CA GLU A 549 -17.46 30.56 6.05
C GLU A 549 -16.61 29.67 6.98
N LEU A 550 -15.79 28.76 6.45
CA LEU A 550 -15.13 27.76 7.29
C LEU A 550 -13.87 28.32 7.96
N ASP A 551 -13.82 28.40 9.29
CA ASP A 551 -12.62 28.84 10.01
C ASP A 551 -11.69 27.67 10.31
N TRP A 552 -10.47 27.69 9.74
CA TRP A 552 -9.47 26.65 9.98
C TRP A 552 -8.86 26.69 11.38
N ASN A 553 -8.96 27.81 12.10
CA ASN A 553 -8.52 27.87 13.50
C ASN A 553 -9.46 27.10 14.42
N ASP A 554 -10.72 26.87 14.02
CA ASP A 554 -11.60 25.94 14.71
C ASP A 554 -11.08 24.51 14.51
N PRO A 555 -10.63 23.82 15.57
CA PRO A 555 -10.09 22.47 15.42
C PRO A 555 -11.13 21.46 14.91
N ARG A 556 -12.43 21.76 14.99
CA ARG A 556 -13.51 20.91 14.45
C ARG A 556 -13.50 20.81 12.93
N THR A 557 -12.94 21.80 12.24
CA THR A 557 -12.93 21.89 10.77
C THR A 557 -11.60 21.45 10.15
N THR A 558 -10.56 21.29 10.98
CA THR A 558 -9.19 20.95 10.56
C THR A 558 -8.70 19.59 11.04
N LYS A 559 -9.08 19.15 12.25
CA LYS A 559 -8.80 17.80 12.76
C LYS A 559 -10.05 17.04 13.21
N GLY A 560 -11.13 17.73 13.55
CA GLY A 560 -12.14 17.24 14.50
C GLY A 560 -12.99 16.04 14.13
N GLN A 561 -12.71 15.35 13.03
CA GLN A 561 -13.32 14.08 12.66
C GLN A 561 -12.29 12.96 12.74
N ARG A 562 -12.65 11.83 13.36
CA ARG A 562 -11.72 10.72 13.59
C ARG A 562 -11.27 9.93 12.34
N MET A 563 -11.75 10.27 11.13
CA MET A 563 -11.36 9.63 9.86
C MET A 563 -11.68 10.43 8.57
N SER A 564 -12.85 11.08 8.47
CA SER A 564 -13.35 11.57 7.16
C SER A 564 -12.89 12.97 6.72
N GLU A 565 -12.04 13.63 7.50
CA GLU A 565 -11.62 15.01 7.20
C GLU A 565 -10.85 15.18 5.88
N HIS A 566 -10.22 14.11 5.38
CA HIS A 566 -9.44 14.12 4.16
C HIS A 566 -10.29 14.54 2.95
N VAL A 567 -11.60 14.29 2.99
CA VAL A 567 -12.58 14.61 1.95
C VAL A 567 -12.65 16.13 1.68
N THR A 568 -12.49 16.97 2.70
CA THR A 568 -12.69 18.43 2.57
C THR A 568 -11.63 19.06 1.67
N VAL A 569 -10.34 18.86 1.98
CA VAL A 569 -9.26 19.49 1.20
C VAL A 569 -9.06 18.80 -0.13
N THR A 570 -9.13 17.46 -0.17
CA THR A 570 -9.02 16.72 -1.44
C THR A 570 -10.13 17.09 -2.41
N GLY A 571 -11.37 17.29 -1.93
CA GLY A 571 -12.49 17.75 -2.78
C GLY A 571 -12.30 19.15 -3.36
N LEU A 572 -11.68 20.09 -2.62
CA LEU A 572 -11.35 21.43 -3.16
C LEU A 572 -10.24 21.37 -4.20
N VAL A 573 -9.20 20.56 -3.96
CA VAL A 573 -8.08 20.37 -4.89
C VAL A 573 -8.57 19.70 -6.18
N ASP A 574 -9.43 18.69 -6.05
CA ASP A 574 -10.03 17.98 -7.17
C ASP A 574 -10.91 18.92 -8.04
N PHE A 575 -11.64 19.85 -7.43
CA PHE A 575 -12.34 20.91 -8.17
C PHE A 575 -11.35 21.80 -8.95
N LEU A 576 -10.26 22.25 -8.31
CA LEU A 576 -9.24 23.06 -8.99
C LEU A 576 -8.57 22.30 -10.16
N ARG A 577 -8.30 20.99 -9.99
CA ARG A 577 -7.69 20.16 -11.04
C ARG A 577 -8.61 20.01 -12.24
N ARG A 578 -9.91 19.77 -12.02
CA ARG A 578 -10.88 19.45 -13.08
C ARG A 578 -11.51 20.68 -13.73
N TYR A 579 -11.82 21.72 -12.95
CA TYR A 579 -12.49 22.92 -13.42
C TYR A 579 -11.87 24.20 -12.82
N PRO A 580 -10.58 24.50 -13.11
CA PRO A 580 -9.88 25.63 -12.51
C PRO A 580 -10.54 26.98 -12.76
N GLY A 581 -11.21 27.16 -13.91
CA GLY A 581 -11.93 28.39 -14.25
C GLY A 581 -13.30 28.55 -13.58
N GLU A 582 -13.85 27.46 -13.02
CA GLU A 582 -15.19 27.43 -12.42
C GLU A 582 -15.16 27.31 -10.90
N ALA A 583 -14.01 26.90 -10.35
CA ALA A 583 -13.77 26.87 -8.91
C ALA A 583 -13.94 28.30 -8.32
N PRO A 584 -14.54 28.43 -7.13
CA PRO A 584 -14.71 29.73 -6.48
C PRO A 584 -13.40 30.51 -6.36
N ALA A 585 -13.49 31.83 -6.56
CA ALA A 585 -12.33 32.70 -6.34
C ALA A 585 -11.84 32.56 -4.89
N GLY A 586 -10.53 32.37 -4.70
CA GLY A 586 -9.94 32.19 -3.37
C GLY A 586 -9.82 30.75 -2.90
N THR A 587 -10.26 29.73 -3.66
CA THR A 587 -10.09 28.31 -3.26
C THR A 587 -8.63 27.94 -2.99
N ALA A 588 -7.68 28.30 -3.86
CA ALA A 588 -6.25 28.04 -3.64
C ALA A 588 -5.70 28.77 -2.39
N ALA A 589 -6.13 30.01 -2.16
CA ALA A 589 -5.78 30.76 -0.95
C ALA A 589 -6.36 30.11 0.32
N LYS A 590 -7.58 29.55 0.25
CA LYS A 590 -8.22 28.83 1.35
C LYS A 590 -7.48 27.55 1.70
N ILE A 591 -7.02 26.80 0.71
CA ILE A 591 -6.17 25.61 0.90
C ILE A 591 -4.84 26.01 1.52
N THR A 592 -4.23 27.12 1.07
CA THR A 592 -2.98 27.65 1.65
C THR A 592 -3.17 28.09 3.11
N GLN A 593 -4.34 28.63 3.47
CA GLN A 593 -4.70 28.94 4.86
C GLN A 593 -4.79 27.66 5.70
N TRP A 594 -5.43 26.60 5.19
CA TRP A 594 -5.47 25.30 5.87
C TRP A 594 -4.07 24.73 6.08
N ALA A 595 -3.22 24.79 5.04
CA ALA A 595 -1.84 24.31 5.08
C ALA A 595 -1.03 24.99 6.19
N SER A 596 -1.17 26.31 6.32
CA SER A 596 -0.50 27.10 7.36
C SER A 596 -0.92 26.64 8.76
N VAL A 597 -2.21 26.36 8.99
CA VAL A 597 -2.72 25.85 10.27
C VAL A 597 -2.23 24.43 10.54
N ALA A 598 -2.26 23.55 9.53
CA ALA A 598 -1.78 22.18 9.65
C ALA A 598 -0.29 22.16 10.03
N VAL A 599 0.55 22.94 9.34
CA VAL A 599 1.98 23.06 9.66
C VAL A 599 2.21 23.61 11.06
N ALA A 600 1.51 24.68 11.45
CA ALA A 600 1.64 25.24 12.80
C ALA A 600 1.28 24.22 13.90
N ARG A 601 0.27 23.37 13.67
CA ARG A 601 -0.15 22.34 14.63
C ARG A 601 0.74 21.09 14.62
N SER A 602 1.49 20.88 13.54
CA SER A 602 2.49 19.82 13.40
C SER A 602 3.89 20.22 13.88
N ALA A 603 4.13 21.48 14.24
CA ALA A 603 5.43 21.95 14.76
C ALA A 603 5.70 21.39 16.18
N ASN A 604 6.07 20.11 16.26
CA ASN A 604 6.38 19.39 17.48
C ASN A 604 7.29 18.19 17.18
N LEU A 605 7.72 17.50 18.23
CA LEU A 605 8.64 16.35 18.21
C LEU A 605 8.28 15.24 17.20
N TRP A 606 7.00 15.06 16.88
CA TRP A 606 6.50 13.95 16.06
C TRP A 606 6.05 14.37 14.67
N ASP A 607 6.15 15.67 14.35
CA ASP A 607 5.48 16.25 13.18
C ASP A 607 3.95 16.00 13.17
N PHE A 608 3.40 15.57 14.30
CA PHE A 608 2.02 15.10 14.44
C PHE A 608 1.06 16.29 14.49
N ARG A 609 0.05 16.31 13.63
CA ARG A 609 -0.90 17.42 13.62
C ARG A 609 -1.81 17.35 14.84
N ARG A 610 -1.57 18.24 15.81
CA ARG A 610 -2.37 18.38 17.03
C ARG A 610 -3.80 18.82 16.71
N TYR A 611 -4.75 18.48 17.59
CA TYR A 611 -6.14 18.95 17.50
C TYR A 611 -6.20 20.46 17.67
N SER A 612 -5.61 20.98 18.74
CA SER A 612 -5.51 22.41 19.08
C SER A 612 -4.18 22.71 19.78
N ASP A 613 -3.94 23.96 20.13
CA ASP A 613 -2.70 24.36 20.82
C ASP A 613 -2.54 23.69 22.18
N ASP A 614 -3.65 23.33 22.83
CA ASP A 614 -3.73 22.74 24.16
C ASP A 614 -4.05 21.23 24.15
N ARG A 615 -4.26 20.62 22.97
CA ARG A 615 -4.70 19.22 22.87
C ARG A 615 -4.15 18.50 21.64
N TRP A 616 -3.69 17.26 21.82
CA TRP A 616 -3.08 16.45 20.77
C TRP A 616 -4.12 15.71 19.91
N THR A 617 -5.01 14.96 20.54
CA THR A 617 -5.99 14.10 19.86
C THR A 617 -7.39 14.70 19.93
N ILE A 618 -8.32 14.25 19.09
CA ILE A 618 -9.72 14.71 19.14
C ILE A 618 -10.34 14.50 20.54
N PRO A 619 -11.22 15.41 21.01
CA PRO A 619 -11.98 15.24 22.26
C PRO A 619 -13.16 14.28 22.10
N SER A 620 -13.82 13.96 23.21
CA SER A 620 -15.13 13.27 23.19
C SER A 620 -16.15 14.01 22.32
N PHE A 621 -17.02 13.29 21.63
CA PHE A 621 -18.02 13.86 20.72
C PHE A 621 -19.37 13.15 20.80
N SER A 622 -20.40 13.75 20.18
CA SER A 622 -21.70 13.11 19.98
C SER A 622 -21.56 11.90 19.06
N GLY A 623 -22.09 10.75 19.47
CA GLY A 623 -21.96 9.49 18.73
C GLY A 623 -20.90 8.52 19.23
N GLY A 624 -20.30 8.83 20.38
CA GLY A 624 -19.40 7.93 21.11
C GLY A 624 -18.03 8.54 21.34
N GLY A 625 -17.13 7.73 21.89
CA GLY A 625 -15.80 8.16 22.31
C GLY A 625 -15.78 8.53 23.79
N GLY A 626 -14.90 7.87 24.54
CA GLY A 626 -14.55 8.31 25.89
C GLY A 626 -13.85 9.68 25.87
N ALA A 627 -13.17 10.03 26.95
CA ALA A 627 -12.41 11.30 27.02
C ALA A 627 -11.42 11.46 25.85
N ASP A 628 -10.79 10.36 25.43
CA ASP A 628 -9.93 10.27 24.25
C ASP A 628 -10.43 9.15 23.32
N PRO A 629 -11.20 9.47 22.26
CA PRO A 629 -11.65 8.49 21.27
C PRO A 629 -10.47 7.91 20.48
N ASN A 630 -10.68 6.74 19.88
CA ASN A 630 -9.70 6.19 18.93
C ASN A 630 -9.76 6.98 17.61
N GLU A 631 -8.63 7.52 17.12
CA GLU A 631 -8.59 8.43 15.95
C GLU A 631 -7.69 7.93 14.82
N THR A 632 -7.52 6.61 14.71
CA THR A 632 -6.59 5.99 13.77
C THR A 632 -6.84 6.40 12.32
N GLY A 633 -8.10 6.57 11.90
CA GLY A 633 -8.41 7.07 10.55
C GLY A 633 -7.98 8.52 10.32
N ASN A 634 -7.99 9.39 11.34
CA ASN A 634 -7.50 10.76 11.20
C ASN A 634 -6.00 10.76 10.91
N LEU A 635 -5.28 9.89 11.63
CA LEU A 635 -3.86 9.70 11.45
C LEU A 635 -3.55 9.09 10.08
N ALA A 636 -4.16 7.94 9.78
CA ALA A 636 -3.95 7.20 8.54
C ALA A 636 -4.39 8.01 7.31
N GLY A 637 -5.41 8.87 7.44
CA GLY A 637 -5.92 9.71 6.36
C GLY A 637 -5.22 11.05 6.16
N LEU A 638 -4.27 11.44 7.03
CA LEU A 638 -3.69 12.80 6.99
C LEU A 638 -2.80 13.06 5.77
N ALA A 639 -2.16 12.02 5.20
CA ALA A 639 -1.29 12.21 4.05
C ALA A 639 -2.08 12.72 2.84
N ALA A 640 -3.30 12.22 2.62
CA ALA A 640 -4.16 12.66 1.51
C ALA A 640 -4.38 14.19 1.42
N PRO A 641 -4.96 14.88 2.42
CA PRO A 641 -5.18 16.31 2.35
C PRO A 641 -3.87 17.11 2.39
N ALA A 642 -2.82 16.61 3.05
CA ALA A 642 -1.52 17.30 3.10
C ALA A 642 -0.83 17.32 1.72
N LEU A 643 -0.80 16.19 1.03
CA LEU A 643 -0.24 16.07 -0.31
C LEU A 643 -1.10 16.78 -1.36
N ALA A 644 -2.43 16.68 -1.23
CA ALA A 644 -3.35 17.43 -2.06
C ALA A 644 -3.10 18.95 -1.96
N ALA A 645 -3.00 19.48 -0.73
CA ALA A 645 -2.67 20.87 -0.51
C ALA A 645 -1.28 21.25 -1.07
N ALA A 646 -0.27 20.38 -0.89
CA ALA A 646 1.07 20.62 -1.40
C ALA A 646 1.14 20.74 -2.93
N SER A 647 0.18 20.14 -3.66
CA SER A 647 0.07 20.25 -5.12
C SER A 647 -0.50 21.60 -5.61
N VAL A 648 -1.09 22.39 -4.73
CA VAL A 648 -1.74 23.69 -5.04
C VAL A 648 -1.01 24.88 -4.40
N VAL A 649 -0.29 24.66 -3.30
CA VAL A 649 0.45 25.72 -2.60
C VAL A 649 1.66 26.17 -3.42
N ASP A 650 1.69 27.47 -3.75
CA ASP A 650 2.79 28.09 -4.52
C ASP A 650 4.10 28.23 -3.72
N ASP A 651 4.02 28.35 -2.39
CA ASP A 651 5.19 28.47 -1.52
C ASP A 651 5.91 27.11 -1.39
N PRO A 652 7.13 26.96 -1.96
CA PRO A 652 7.83 25.68 -1.98
C PRO A 652 8.26 25.21 -0.59
N GLU A 653 8.50 26.12 0.37
CA GLU A 653 8.84 25.75 1.75
C GLU A 653 7.62 25.17 2.46
N LEU A 654 6.47 25.85 2.34
CA LEU A 654 5.21 25.36 2.89
C LEU A 654 4.77 24.03 2.26
N ALA A 655 4.87 23.91 0.93
CA ALA A 655 4.58 22.66 0.22
C ALA A 655 5.56 21.53 0.60
N GLY A 656 6.85 21.84 0.73
CA GLY A 656 7.86 20.90 1.23
C GLY A 656 7.51 20.39 2.63
N ARG A 657 7.12 21.31 3.52
CA ARG A 657 6.75 20.95 4.89
C ARG A 657 5.48 20.11 4.98
N LEU A 658 4.50 20.33 4.11
CA LEU A 658 3.33 19.46 3.99
C LEU A 658 3.69 18.03 3.57
N ARG A 659 4.64 17.86 2.63
CA ARG A 659 5.14 16.53 2.24
C ARG A 659 5.80 15.83 3.44
N GLU A 660 6.63 16.53 4.21
CA GLU A 660 7.23 15.97 5.43
C GLU A 660 6.17 15.56 6.47
N ILE A 661 5.09 16.34 6.63
CA ILE A 661 3.97 15.98 7.54
C ILE A 661 3.21 14.76 7.03
N ALA A 662 2.99 14.65 5.71
CA ALA A 662 2.34 13.49 5.12
C ALA A 662 3.13 12.21 5.42
N VAL A 663 4.45 12.22 5.22
CA VAL A 663 5.33 11.09 5.58
C VAL A 663 5.31 10.81 7.06
N ALA A 664 5.40 11.83 7.91
CA ALA A 664 5.39 11.62 9.35
C ALA A 664 4.06 11.03 9.87
N ALA A 665 2.93 11.29 9.18
CA ALA A 665 1.67 10.63 9.50
C ALA A 665 1.73 9.13 9.21
N VAL A 666 2.35 8.73 8.09
CA VAL A 666 2.64 7.33 7.76
C VAL A 666 3.59 6.73 8.78
N ASP A 667 4.72 7.39 9.08
CA ASP A 667 5.69 6.90 10.05
C ASP A 667 5.05 6.68 11.43
N ASN A 668 4.10 7.53 11.83
CA ASN A 668 3.38 7.39 13.09
C ASN A 668 2.45 6.17 13.08
N VAL A 669 1.77 5.87 11.97
CA VAL A 669 1.04 4.59 11.78
C VAL A 669 1.99 3.41 11.97
N PHE A 670 3.23 3.53 11.51
CA PHE A 670 4.25 2.48 11.56
C PHE A 670 5.18 2.50 12.79
N GLY A 671 4.90 3.32 13.80
CA GLY A 671 5.62 3.25 15.08
C GLY A 671 6.52 4.44 15.44
N ARG A 672 6.70 5.44 14.56
CA ARG A 672 7.31 6.74 14.93
C ARG A 672 6.31 7.58 15.72
N ASN A 673 6.02 7.13 16.93
CA ASN A 673 5.05 7.73 17.82
C ASN A 673 5.44 7.50 19.28
N PRO A 674 4.80 8.17 20.26
CA PRO A 674 5.20 8.08 21.66
C PRO A 674 5.14 6.67 22.28
N THR A 675 4.46 5.73 21.63
CA THR A 675 4.31 4.36 22.09
C THR A 675 5.24 3.38 21.36
N GLY A 676 5.96 3.82 20.32
CA GLY A 676 6.84 2.97 19.51
C GLY A 676 6.11 1.90 18.70
N ARG A 677 4.77 1.93 18.62
CA ARG A 677 3.95 0.81 18.16
C ARG A 677 3.20 1.11 16.88
N HIS A 678 3.10 0.12 16.01
CA HIS A 678 2.26 0.18 14.83
C HIS A 678 0.78 0.34 15.23
N ALA A 679 -0.02 0.99 14.39
CA ALA A 679 -1.45 1.23 14.60
C ALA A 679 -2.31 -0.05 14.49
N SER A 680 -1.72 -1.17 14.09
CA SER A 680 -2.34 -2.49 13.98
C SER A 680 -1.77 -3.40 15.05
N TYR A 681 -2.63 -4.13 15.74
CA TYR A 681 -2.20 -5.07 16.76
C TYR A 681 -1.39 -6.22 16.17
N ARG A 682 -1.87 -6.79 15.06
CA ARG A 682 -1.27 -7.96 14.39
C ARG A 682 -0.15 -7.61 13.41
N ALA A 683 0.27 -6.35 13.37
CA ALA A 683 1.33 -5.89 12.48
C ALA A 683 2.62 -6.74 12.52
N PRO A 684 3.05 -7.31 13.65
CA PRO A 684 4.25 -8.16 13.69
C PRO A 684 4.07 -9.60 13.22
N THR A 685 2.85 -10.02 12.91
CA THR A 685 2.59 -11.42 12.56
C THR A 685 2.87 -11.67 11.09
N GLN A 686 3.53 -12.79 10.75
CA GLN A 686 3.83 -13.12 9.35
C GLN A 686 2.55 -13.26 8.49
N GLN A 687 1.47 -13.76 9.07
CA GLN A 687 0.22 -14.06 8.35
C GLN A 687 -0.66 -12.83 8.10
N TRP A 688 -0.65 -11.84 8.99
CA TRP A 688 -1.62 -10.72 8.98
C TRP A 688 -0.96 -9.34 9.04
N GLY A 689 0.36 -9.31 9.17
CA GLY A 689 1.14 -8.16 9.54
C GLY A 689 1.73 -7.39 8.38
N PHE A 690 2.64 -6.49 8.71
CA PHE A 690 3.35 -5.62 7.79
C PHE A 690 4.83 -6.00 7.85
N GLU A 691 5.46 -6.18 6.70
CA GLU A 691 6.88 -6.53 6.61
C GLU A 691 7.74 -5.58 7.46
N GLY A 692 8.64 -6.15 8.27
CA GLY A 692 9.58 -5.40 9.11
C GLY A 692 9.01 -4.83 10.41
N VAL A 693 7.71 -4.94 10.69
CA VAL A 693 7.14 -4.43 11.95
C VAL A 693 7.40 -5.42 13.10
N GLU A 694 8.00 -4.96 14.19
CA GLU A 694 8.31 -5.79 15.38
C GLU A 694 7.30 -5.58 16.52
N LEU A 695 6.72 -4.39 16.63
CA LEU A 695 5.83 -3.97 17.71
C LEU A 695 4.48 -3.48 17.16
N GLY A 696 3.45 -4.31 17.33
CA GLY A 696 2.06 -3.95 17.06
C GLY A 696 1.43 -3.12 18.18
N TRP A 697 0.21 -2.67 17.96
CA TRP A 697 -0.60 -2.01 18.97
C TRP A 697 -0.73 -2.87 20.24
N TYR A 698 -1.13 -2.30 21.38
CA TYR A 698 -1.12 -3.03 22.66
C TYR A 698 -2.17 -4.15 22.79
N SER A 699 -3.30 -4.04 22.08
CA SER A 699 -4.38 -5.03 22.13
C SER A 699 -5.25 -4.97 20.90
N GLU A 700 -5.80 -6.11 20.50
CA GLU A 700 -6.88 -6.21 19.52
C GLU A 700 -8.22 -6.39 20.25
N TYR A 701 -9.24 -5.65 19.79
CA TYR A 701 -10.58 -5.85 20.31
C TYR A 701 -11.22 -7.08 19.68
N GLN A 702 -11.52 -8.09 20.50
CA GLN A 702 -12.18 -9.31 20.03
C GLN A 702 -13.70 -9.11 19.90
N GLY A 703 -14.22 -9.21 18.68
CA GLY A 703 -15.64 -9.11 18.38
C GLY A 703 -16.00 -7.77 17.74
N GLY A 704 -17.04 -7.10 18.25
CA GLY A 704 -17.51 -5.84 17.67
C GLY A 704 -18.63 -6.01 16.64
N ALA A 705 -19.07 -4.89 16.06
CA ALA A 705 -20.07 -4.94 15.00
C ALA A 705 -19.47 -5.38 13.65
N GLY A 706 -18.17 -5.11 13.46
CA GLY A 706 -17.40 -5.49 12.28
C GLY A 706 -16.87 -6.91 12.24
N LEU A 707 -16.55 -7.48 13.41
CA LEU A 707 -15.76 -8.70 13.51
C LEU A 707 -14.47 -8.59 12.66
N LEU A 708 -13.71 -7.51 12.89
CA LEU A 708 -12.54 -7.15 12.10
C LEU A 708 -11.22 -7.69 12.69
N GLN A 709 -11.28 -8.27 13.88
CA GLN A 709 -10.14 -8.97 14.46
C GLN A 709 -9.67 -10.08 13.53
N GLY A 710 -8.35 -10.19 13.34
CA GLY A 710 -7.74 -11.21 12.47
C GLY A 710 -7.88 -10.99 10.97
N ILE A 711 -8.28 -9.79 10.51
CA ILE A 711 -8.21 -9.43 9.10
C ILE A 711 -6.83 -8.80 8.81
N PRO A 712 -6.12 -9.21 7.75
CA PRO A 712 -4.86 -8.59 7.36
C PRO A 712 -5.04 -7.09 7.14
N GLY A 713 -4.02 -6.31 7.52
CA GLY A 713 -4.03 -4.86 7.32
C GLY A 713 -5.00 -4.05 8.22
N VAL A 714 -5.72 -4.68 9.16
CA VAL A 714 -6.64 -3.96 10.07
C VAL A 714 -5.92 -2.90 10.90
N LEU A 715 -6.46 -1.69 10.95
CA LEU A 715 -5.94 -0.61 11.80
C LEU A 715 -6.79 -0.48 13.07
N ASP A 716 -6.20 -0.75 14.24
CA ASP A 716 -6.92 -0.94 15.51
C ASP A 716 -6.74 0.23 16.48
N GLY A 717 -5.59 0.90 16.45
CA GLY A 717 -5.13 1.74 17.55
C GLY A 717 -4.32 2.94 17.10
N SER A 718 -4.13 3.87 18.03
CA SER A 718 -3.36 5.11 17.83
C SER A 718 -3.05 5.72 19.19
N PRO A 719 -1.93 6.45 19.35
CA PRO A 719 -1.63 7.12 20.61
C PRO A 719 -2.73 8.09 21.03
N LYS A 720 -3.05 8.13 22.34
CA LYS A 720 -4.05 9.01 22.95
C LYS A 720 -3.40 10.28 23.49
N ASN A 721 -4.21 11.27 23.88
CA ASN A 721 -3.71 12.56 24.36
C ASN A 721 -2.72 12.42 25.52
N ALA A 722 -2.91 11.44 26.41
CA ALA A 722 -2.02 11.19 27.53
C ALA A 722 -0.64 10.63 27.16
N HIS A 723 -0.46 10.05 25.96
CA HIS A 723 0.85 9.58 25.48
C HIS A 723 1.74 10.72 25.01
N TYR A 724 1.16 11.84 24.61
CA TYR A 724 1.90 12.96 24.04
C TYR A 724 2.31 14.00 25.12
N PRO A 725 3.45 14.70 24.95
CA PRO A 725 4.41 14.54 23.86
C PRO A 725 5.23 13.25 23.97
N PHE A 726 5.51 12.74 25.16
CA PHE A 726 6.18 11.45 25.32
C PHE A 726 5.95 10.88 26.72
N ALA A 727 5.00 9.95 26.84
CA ALA A 727 4.64 9.28 28.09
C ALA A 727 4.27 7.80 27.84
N PRO A 728 5.21 6.98 27.33
CA PRO A 728 4.97 5.58 26.99
C PRO A 728 4.48 4.72 28.17
N THR A 729 4.92 5.05 29.38
CA THR A 729 4.53 4.36 30.63
C THR A 729 3.03 4.39 30.91
N VAL A 730 2.26 5.23 30.21
CA VAL A 730 0.79 5.21 30.27
C VAL A 730 0.22 3.88 29.73
N GLY A 731 0.93 3.25 28.79
CA GLY A 731 0.62 1.93 28.28
C GLY A 731 -0.70 1.84 27.49
N ASN A 732 -1.36 0.70 27.57
CA ASN A 732 -2.57 0.44 26.79
C ASN A 732 -3.79 1.20 27.33
N ILE A 733 -4.11 2.34 26.71
CA ILE A 733 -5.31 3.11 27.03
C ILE A 733 -6.17 3.42 25.80
N GLY A 734 -7.46 3.58 26.05
CA GLY A 734 -8.45 3.88 25.03
C GLY A 734 -9.00 2.64 24.33
N HIS A 735 -9.87 2.87 23.35
CA HIS A 735 -10.50 1.81 22.57
C HIS A 735 -9.57 1.35 21.44
N SER A 736 -9.53 0.04 21.15
CA SER A 736 -8.65 -0.59 20.14
C SER A 736 -9.41 -1.46 19.13
N GLU A 737 -10.69 -1.16 18.88
CA GLU A 737 -11.47 -1.82 17.83
C GLU A 737 -11.11 -1.23 16.47
N GLY A 738 -10.68 -2.10 15.56
CA GLY A 738 -10.54 -1.78 14.15
C GLY A 738 -11.87 -1.38 13.53
N TRP A 739 -11.79 -0.59 12.45
CA TRP A 739 -12.97 -0.07 11.78
C TRP A 739 -12.67 0.14 10.29
N VAL A 740 -13.57 -0.31 9.41
CA VAL A 740 -13.42 -0.14 7.95
C VAL A 740 -13.10 1.31 7.56
N ALA A 741 -13.70 2.29 8.23
CA ALA A 741 -13.49 3.70 7.96
C ALA A 741 -12.02 4.17 8.17
N PHE A 742 -11.26 3.49 9.03
CA PHE A 742 -9.85 3.82 9.23
C PHE A 742 -9.01 3.38 8.04
N ASN A 743 -9.24 2.16 7.56
CA ASN A 743 -8.60 1.63 6.36
C ASN A 743 -9.02 2.41 5.11
N MET A 744 -10.22 2.98 5.04
CA MET A 744 -10.60 3.87 3.93
C MET A 744 -9.85 5.18 3.93
N ALA A 745 -9.65 5.77 5.11
CA ALA A 745 -8.76 6.91 5.23
C ALA A 745 -7.32 6.55 4.84
N TRP A 746 -6.86 5.33 5.17
CA TRP A 746 -5.56 4.82 4.72
C TRP A 746 -5.46 4.67 3.20
N ASN A 747 -6.48 4.09 2.55
CA ASN A 747 -6.55 3.97 1.10
C ASN A 747 -6.48 5.33 0.40
N ALA A 748 -7.17 6.35 0.95
CA ALA A 748 -7.06 7.70 0.44
C ALA A 748 -5.62 8.22 0.49
N SER A 749 -4.92 8.03 1.62
CA SER A 749 -3.52 8.42 1.75
C SER A 749 -2.62 7.70 0.75
N LEU A 750 -2.76 6.37 0.58
CA LEU A 750 -2.01 5.58 -0.39
C LEU A 750 -2.18 6.08 -1.83
N ALA A 751 -3.40 6.47 -2.22
CA ALA A 751 -3.64 7.05 -3.55
C ALA A 751 -2.90 8.38 -3.76
N TRP A 752 -2.89 9.25 -2.74
CA TRP A 752 -2.21 10.55 -2.82
C TRP A 752 -0.69 10.46 -2.67
N LEU A 753 -0.18 9.44 -1.96
CA LEU A 753 1.24 9.09 -1.95
C LEU A 753 1.69 8.75 -3.37
N ALA A 754 0.93 7.89 -4.07
CA ALA A 754 1.20 7.53 -5.46
C ALA A 754 1.09 8.72 -6.43
N ASP A 755 0.03 9.54 -6.33
CA ASP A 755 -0.13 10.76 -7.15
C ASP A 755 1.06 11.71 -7.03
N THR A 756 1.61 11.86 -5.82
CA THR A 756 2.72 12.78 -5.56
C THR A 756 4.02 12.33 -6.21
N GLU A 757 4.25 11.03 -6.31
CA GLU A 757 5.46 10.46 -6.92
C GLU A 757 5.33 10.28 -8.44
N THR A 758 4.10 10.10 -8.92
CA THR A 758 3.84 9.74 -10.31
C THR A 758 4.15 10.89 -11.27
N ALA A 759 4.98 10.63 -12.28
CA ALA A 759 5.29 11.60 -13.33
C ALA A 759 5.48 10.90 -14.68
N VAL A 760 5.06 11.58 -15.75
CA VAL A 760 5.31 11.14 -17.13
C VAL A 760 6.14 12.21 -17.83
N ARG A 761 7.20 11.77 -18.53
CA ARG A 761 8.04 12.62 -19.37
C ARG A 761 8.26 11.96 -20.71
N VAL A 762 8.54 12.79 -21.71
CA VAL A 762 9.13 12.33 -22.97
C VAL A 762 10.53 12.90 -23.03
N VAL A 763 11.53 12.05 -23.24
CA VAL A 763 12.93 12.41 -23.28
C VAL A 763 13.55 12.10 -24.64
N SER A 764 14.57 12.87 -25.00
CA SER A 764 15.40 12.63 -26.17
C SER A 764 16.32 11.42 -25.98
N SER A 765 17.05 11.05 -27.03
CA SER A 765 18.09 10.01 -26.96
C SER A 765 19.23 10.32 -25.96
N SER A 766 19.41 11.58 -25.56
CA SER A 766 20.37 11.98 -24.52
C SER A 766 19.78 12.01 -23.11
N GLY A 767 18.50 11.62 -22.93
CA GLY A 767 17.81 11.63 -21.63
C GLY A 767 17.24 12.99 -21.21
N GLU A 768 17.32 14.02 -22.05
CA GLU A 768 16.79 15.35 -21.74
C GLU A 768 15.29 15.43 -22.06
N PRO A 769 14.43 16.00 -21.17
CA PRO A 769 13.02 16.22 -21.45
C PRO A 769 12.79 17.05 -22.71
N VAL A 770 11.84 16.62 -23.54
CA VAL A 770 11.46 17.31 -24.78
C VAL A 770 9.98 17.62 -24.83
N THR A 771 9.64 18.76 -25.42
CA THR A 771 8.25 19.15 -25.76
C THR A 771 7.98 19.08 -27.26
N HIS A 772 9.00 18.77 -28.06
CA HIS A 772 8.95 18.61 -29.52
C HIS A 772 9.68 17.34 -29.92
N VAL A 773 9.11 16.57 -30.85
CA VAL A 773 9.69 15.33 -31.39
C VAL A 773 9.63 15.40 -32.91
N LEU A 774 10.76 15.21 -33.58
CA LEU A 774 10.79 15.15 -35.05
C LEU A 774 10.10 13.87 -35.53
N SER A 775 9.36 13.95 -36.64
CA SER A 775 8.58 12.84 -37.21
C SER A 775 9.38 11.59 -37.61
N ARG A 776 10.72 11.67 -37.58
CA ARG A 776 11.64 10.55 -37.87
C ARG A 776 12.66 10.26 -36.75
N SER A 777 12.49 10.89 -35.58
CA SER A 777 13.40 10.71 -34.45
C SER A 777 12.82 9.75 -33.43
N ALA A 778 13.70 8.94 -32.81
CA ALA A 778 13.35 8.16 -31.65
C ALA A 778 13.31 9.06 -30.41
N ALA A 779 12.21 8.98 -29.65
CA ALA A 779 12.09 9.52 -28.30
C ALA A 779 11.79 8.37 -27.34
N THR A 780 11.94 8.62 -26.05
CA THR A 780 11.64 7.64 -24.99
C THR A 780 10.58 8.23 -24.07
N VAL A 781 9.56 7.46 -23.74
CA VAL A 781 8.69 7.77 -22.60
C VAL A 781 9.40 7.32 -21.34
N GLU A 782 9.46 8.21 -20.35
CA GLU A 782 9.81 7.88 -18.97
C GLU A 782 8.58 8.02 -18.08
N LEU A 783 8.27 6.95 -17.34
CA LEU A 783 7.29 6.93 -16.26
C LEU A 783 8.04 6.81 -14.93
N THR A 784 7.79 7.73 -14.01
CA THR A 784 8.09 7.53 -12.59
C THR A 784 6.81 7.09 -11.91
N ALA A 785 6.80 5.94 -11.24
CA ALA A 785 5.64 5.43 -10.48
C ALA A 785 6.10 4.46 -9.38
N PRO A 786 5.38 4.36 -8.25
CA PRO A 786 5.74 3.44 -7.18
C PRO A 786 5.22 2.03 -7.50
N LEU A 787 6.02 1.28 -8.25
CA LEU A 787 5.64 -0.03 -8.80
C LEU A 787 6.58 -1.16 -8.44
N ASP A 788 7.81 -0.87 -7.99
CA ASP A 788 8.85 -1.84 -7.59
C ASP A 788 8.44 -2.60 -6.32
N LEU A 789 7.36 -3.39 -6.41
CA LEU A 789 6.75 -4.11 -5.30
C LEU A 789 7.45 -5.45 -5.05
N ASP A 790 8.02 -6.06 -6.10
CA ASP A 790 8.91 -7.22 -6.01
C ASP A 790 10.31 -6.85 -6.50
N THR A 791 11.20 -6.56 -5.55
CA THR A 791 12.59 -6.14 -5.82
C THR A 791 13.44 -7.23 -6.49
N ALA A 792 12.94 -8.47 -6.62
CA ALA A 792 13.66 -9.55 -7.29
C ALA A 792 13.48 -9.53 -8.82
N VAL A 793 12.49 -8.80 -9.35
CA VAL A 793 12.13 -8.81 -10.77
C VAL A 793 11.99 -7.38 -11.29
N LEU A 794 12.35 -7.15 -12.55
CA LEU A 794 12.08 -5.86 -13.19
C LEU A 794 10.61 -5.76 -13.58
N ASP A 795 9.92 -4.77 -13.03
CA ASP A 795 8.50 -4.55 -13.29
C ASP A 795 8.21 -3.95 -14.67
N GLU A 796 6.96 -4.11 -15.10
CA GLU A 796 6.41 -3.57 -16.33
C GLU A 796 5.13 -2.78 -16.04
N ALA A 797 4.89 -1.75 -16.83
CA ALA A 797 3.66 -0.96 -16.77
C ALA A 797 3.23 -0.54 -18.18
N GLU A 798 2.01 -0.02 -18.30
CA GLU A 798 1.52 0.57 -19.54
C GLU A 798 1.17 2.04 -19.34
N VAL A 799 1.65 2.89 -20.25
CA VAL A 799 1.16 4.27 -20.39
C VAL A 799 0.16 4.35 -21.54
N ARG A 800 -0.75 5.31 -21.49
CA ARG A 800 -1.72 5.58 -22.57
C ARG A 800 -1.17 6.68 -23.48
N VAL A 801 -1.11 6.42 -24.79
CA VAL A 801 -0.65 7.37 -25.80
C VAL A 801 -1.77 7.73 -26.77
N ARG A 802 -1.97 9.02 -27.03
CA ARG A 802 -3.01 9.53 -27.93
C ARG A 802 -2.44 10.59 -28.87
N VAL A 803 -2.79 10.50 -30.15
CA VAL A 803 -2.51 11.55 -31.17
C VAL A 803 -3.75 12.43 -31.32
N GLY A 804 -3.61 13.73 -31.07
CA GLY A 804 -4.72 14.69 -31.14
C GLY A 804 -5.93 14.26 -30.30
N SER A 805 -7.10 14.18 -30.93
CA SER A 805 -8.35 13.71 -30.31
C SER A 805 -8.67 12.24 -30.61
N GLY A 806 -7.71 11.46 -31.13
CA GLY A 806 -7.90 10.05 -31.45
C GLY A 806 -8.09 9.16 -30.20
N PRO A 807 -8.32 7.85 -30.38
CA PRO A 807 -8.35 6.92 -29.25
C PRO A 807 -6.95 6.79 -28.63
N ALA A 808 -6.89 6.59 -27.32
CA ALA A 808 -5.65 6.23 -26.64
C ALA A 808 -5.26 4.78 -26.98
N ARG A 809 -3.95 4.52 -27.05
CA ARG A 809 -3.37 3.19 -27.25
C ARG A 809 -2.39 2.89 -26.11
N PRO A 810 -2.30 1.65 -25.62
CA PRO A 810 -1.29 1.29 -24.64
C PRO A 810 0.10 1.35 -25.26
N LEU A 811 1.09 1.78 -24.46
CA LEU A 811 2.51 1.72 -24.77
C LEU A 811 3.21 1.11 -23.54
N PRO A 812 3.86 -0.06 -23.70
CA PRO A 812 4.55 -0.71 -22.60
C PRO A 812 5.81 0.05 -22.22
N VAL A 813 6.05 0.16 -20.92
CA VAL A 813 7.28 0.69 -20.32
C VAL A 813 7.81 -0.34 -19.32
N ARG A 814 9.13 -0.43 -19.20
CA ARG A 814 9.80 -1.41 -18.33
C ARG A 814 10.74 -0.70 -17.38
N GLN A 815 10.83 -1.19 -16.14
CA GLN A 815 11.73 -0.65 -15.14
C GLN A 815 13.18 -0.64 -15.66
N VAL A 816 13.87 0.49 -15.48
CA VAL A 816 15.19 0.74 -16.09
C VAL A 816 16.28 -0.13 -15.46
N SER A 817 16.24 -0.30 -14.14
CA SER A 817 17.14 -1.18 -13.38
C SER A 817 16.47 -1.58 -12.05
N PRO A 818 16.98 -2.63 -11.37
CA PRO A 818 16.47 -3.00 -10.05
C PRO A 818 16.54 -1.82 -9.08
N ASP A 819 15.64 -1.78 -8.11
CA ASP A 819 15.56 -0.76 -7.07
C ASP A 819 15.40 0.68 -7.60
N THR A 820 14.66 0.86 -8.71
CA THR A 820 14.32 2.20 -9.25
C THR A 820 12.83 2.38 -9.47
N THR A 821 12.32 3.61 -9.31
CA THR A 821 10.92 3.95 -9.66
C THR A 821 10.73 4.38 -11.11
N THR A 822 11.77 4.27 -11.96
CA THR A 822 11.73 4.78 -13.34
C THR A 822 11.57 3.64 -14.34
N PHE A 823 10.61 3.82 -15.24
CA PHE A 823 10.24 2.91 -16.31
C PHE A 823 10.42 3.62 -17.64
N ALA A 824 10.94 2.92 -18.65
CA ALA A 824 11.21 3.49 -19.96
C ALA A 824 10.60 2.63 -21.08
N GLY A 825 10.10 3.29 -22.12
CA GLY A 825 9.60 2.64 -23.34
C GLY A 825 9.78 3.53 -24.57
N PRO A 826 10.06 2.95 -25.76
CA PRO A 826 10.30 3.74 -26.98
C PRO A 826 9.01 4.42 -27.48
N LEU A 827 9.07 5.71 -27.76
CA LEU A 827 7.99 6.47 -28.40
C LEU A 827 8.29 6.63 -29.90
N ASP A 828 7.59 5.85 -30.73
CA ASP A 828 7.62 5.99 -32.18
C ASP A 828 6.37 6.76 -32.66
N VAL A 829 6.53 8.07 -32.83
CA VAL A 829 5.43 8.95 -33.28
C VAL A 829 4.97 8.64 -34.70
N ALA A 830 5.84 8.10 -35.56
CA ALA A 830 5.49 7.71 -36.92
C ALA A 830 4.63 6.43 -36.92
N ALA A 831 4.94 5.44 -36.08
CA ALA A 831 4.13 4.24 -35.91
C ALA A 831 2.74 4.53 -35.31
N LEU A 832 2.62 5.63 -34.55
CA LEU A 832 1.33 6.11 -34.06
C LEU A 832 0.48 6.76 -35.17
N GLY A 833 1.08 7.10 -36.31
CA GLY A 833 0.45 7.82 -37.42
C GLY A 833 0.30 9.32 -37.14
N ALA A 834 1.19 9.90 -36.32
CA ALA A 834 1.20 11.33 -36.04
C ALA A 834 1.94 12.10 -37.15
N GLU A 835 1.33 13.18 -37.62
CA GLU A 835 1.86 14.07 -38.67
C GLU A 835 2.47 15.34 -38.06
N PRO A 836 3.34 16.07 -38.78
CA PRO A 836 3.83 17.36 -38.33
C PRO A 836 2.69 18.33 -37.95
N GLY A 837 2.75 18.87 -36.74
CA GLY A 837 1.72 19.71 -36.13
C GLY A 837 0.79 18.96 -35.16
N ASP A 838 0.77 17.63 -35.18
CA ASP A 838 -0.01 16.85 -34.22
C ASP A 838 0.59 16.93 -32.81
N VAL A 839 -0.29 16.85 -31.81
CA VAL A 839 0.11 16.73 -30.40
C VAL A 839 -0.06 15.28 -29.96
N VAL A 840 1.04 14.67 -29.54
CA VAL A 840 1.03 13.36 -28.88
C VAL A 840 0.94 13.59 -27.38
N THR A 841 -0.10 13.05 -26.76
CA THR A 841 -0.28 13.03 -25.30
C THR A 841 0.07 11.65 -24.78
N VAL A 842 0.99 11.58 -23.83
CA VAL A 842 1.31 10.37 -23.06
C VAL A 842 0.79 10.56 -21.65
N SER A 843 0.09 9.58 -21.09
CA SER A 843 -0.50 9.68 -19.76
C SER A 843 -0.44 8.38 -18.97
N TYR A 844 -0.35 8.50 -17.66
CA TYR A 844 -0.43 7.40 -16.70
C TYR A 844 -1.33 7.83 -15.53
N GLY A 845 -1.98 6.87 -14.88
CA GLY A 845 -3.07 7.14 -13.95
C GLY A 845 -4.36 7.54 -14.67
N LEU A 846 -5.43 7.70 -13.89
CA LEU A 846 -6.80 7.87 -14.36
C LEU A 846 -7.51 9.01 -13.62
N GLY A 847 -8.56 9.57 -14.22
CA GLY A 847 -9.35 10.65 -13.63
C GLY A 847 -8.49 11.84 -13.18
N SER A 848 -8.70 12.31 -11.96
CA SER A 848 -7.97 13.45 -11.36
C SER A 848 -6.55 13.13 -10.89
N PHE A 849 -6.10 11.88 -11.01
CA PHE A 849 -4.73 11.43 -10.75
C PHE A 849 -3.92 11.22 -12.04
N THR A 850 -4.45 11.64 -13.19
CA THR A 850 -3.75 11.47 -14.47
C THR A 850 -2.52 12.37 -14.56
N ALA A 851 -1.32 11.77 -14.52
CA ALA A 851 -0.08 12.41 -14.93
C ALA A 851 0.04 12.37 -16.46
N LEU A 852 0.47 13.47 -17.10
CA LEU A 852 0.62 13.51 -18.55
C LEU A 852 1.79 14.36 -19.03
N ALA A 853 2.35 13.96 -20.17
CA ALA A 853 3.27 14.73 -20.98
C ALA A 853 2.66 14.99 -22.37
N ARG A 854 2.98 16.14 -22.96
CA ARG A 854 2.58 16.48 -24.33
C ARG A 854 3.80 16.84 -25.15
N VAL A 855 3.90 16.26 -26.34
CA VAL A 855 4.90 16.62 -27.33
C VAL A 855 4.25 16.98 -28.66
N THR A 856 4.77 18.02 -29.29
CA THR A 856 4.36 18.42 -30.64
C THR A 856 5.24 17.71 -31.65
N VAL A 857 4.63 17.10 -32.66
CA VAL A 857 5.36 16.46 -33.75
C VAL A 857 5.81 17.53 -34.73
N GLU A 858 7.09 17.55 -35.06
CA GLU A 858 7.66 18.47 -36.04
C GLU A 858 8.12 17.72 -37.28
N ALA A 859 8.15 18.41 -38.42
CA ALA A 859 8.74 17.84 -39.62
C ALA A 859 10.22 17.56 -39.35
N ALA A 860 10.66 16.31 -39.58
CA ALA A 860 12.09 16.02 -39.57
C ALA A 860 12.78 16.88 -40.64
N ASP A 861 13.88 17.52 -40.26
CA ASP A 861 14.78 18.19 -41.20
C ASP A 861 15.29 17.15 -42.20
N ALA A 862 15.00 17.35 -43.48
CA ALA A 862 15.40 16.47 -44.56
C ALA A 862 16.89 16.64 -44.95
N CYS A 863 17.53 17.74 -44.52
CA CYS A 863 18.92 18.10 -44.76
C CYS A 863 19.58 18.69 -43.49
N PRO A 864 19.71 17.92 -42.38
CA PRO A 864 20.16 18.43 -41.08
C PRO A 864 21.62 18.92 -41.04
N ASP A 865 22.45 18.47 -41.97
CA ASP A 865 23.82 18.96 -42.21
C ASP A 865 23.90 19.86 -43.47
N GLY A 866 22.78 20.44 -43.86
CA GLY A 866 22.62 21.19 -45.10
C GLY A 866 23.25 22.57 -45.07
N HIS A 867 23.24 23.23 -46.24
CA HIS A 867 23.77 24.59 -46.39
C HIS A 867 22.91 25.59 -45.64
N ALA A 868 23.55 26.60 -45.01
CA ALA A 868 22.83 27.63 -44.28
C ALA A 868 21.89 28.45 -45.20
N SER A 869 20.75 28.90 -44.67
CA SER A 869 19.75 29.65 -45.45
C SER A 869 19.95 31.17 -45.44
N ASP A 870 20.89 31.67 -44.63
CA ASP A 870 21.26 33.08 -44.49
C ASP A 870 22.38 33.52 -45.47
N VAL A 871 22.85 32.60 -46.32
CA VAL A 871 23.85 32.87 -47.37
C VAL A 871 23.21 32.94 -48.76
N THR A 872 23.98 33.39 -49.74
CA THR A 872 23.61 33.33 -51.15
C THR A 872 24.08 32.02 -51.79
N VAL A 873 23.33 31.54 -52.79
CA VAL A 873 23.69 30.34 -53.54
C VAL A 873 24.96 30.59 -54.33
N THR A 874 26.03 29.85 -54.02
CA THR A 874 27.34 29.96 -54.66
C THR A 874 27.73 28.65 -55.35
N PHE A 875 28.29 28.74 -56.55
CA PHE A 875 28.83 27.59 -57.29
C PHE A 875 30.33 27.80 -57.50
N GLY A 876 31.16 27.06 -56.76
CA GLY A 876 32.61 27.30 -56.74
C GLY A 876 32.91 28.70 -56.19
N ALA A 877 33.60 29.54 -56.99
CA ALA A 877 33.90 30.93 -56.61
C ALA A 877 32.87 31.96 -57.13
N VAL A 878 31.77 31.51 -57.75
CA VAL A 878 30.78 32.41 -58.37
C VAL A 878 29.52 32.48 -57.50
N ASP A 879 29.27 33.66 -56.93
CA ASP A 879 28.05 33.99 -56.20
C ASP A 879 26.92 34.41 -57.17
N SER A 880 25.74 33.84 -57.00
CA SER A 880 24.55 34.19 -57.77
C SER A 880 23.85 35.46 -57.28
N GLY A 881 24.10 35.89 -56.03
CA GLY A 881 23.36 36.95 -55.36
C GLY A 881 21.92 36.55 -54.97
N VAL A 882 21.54 35.29 -55.20
CA VAL A 882 20.21 34.75 -54.86
C VAL A 882 20.27 34.12 -53.46
N PRO A 883 19.37 34.48 -52.52
CA PRO A 883 19.32 33.86 -51.20
C PRO A 883 19.12 32.34 -51.29
N ASN A 884 19.87 31.58 -50.50
CA ASN A 884 19.78 30.12 -50.41
C ASN A 884 18.57 29.70 -49.56
N ARG A 885 17.36 29.98 -50.05
CA ARG A 885 16.11 29.76 -49.29
C ARG A 885 15.95 28.29 -48.91
N ASP A 886 15.36 28.06 -47.75
CA ASP A 886 14.80 26.78 -47.31
C ASP A 886 13.42 26.57 -47.95
N ARG A 887 13.10 25.35 -48.39
CA ARG A 887 11.78 25.01 -48.97
C ARG A 887 10.70 24.65 -47.94
N GLY A 888 11.01 24.75 -46.65
CA GLY A 888 10.13 24.45 -45.52
C GLY A 888 10.36 23.08 -44.87
N ASP A 889 11.40 22.34 -45.27
CA ASP A 889 11.73 21.01 -44.72
C ASP A 889 13.20 20.89 -44.29
N GLY A 890 13.90 22.01 -44.14
CA GLY A 890 15.31 22.06 -43.75
C GLY A 890 16.29 21.95 -44.92
N CYS A 891 15.82 21.59 -46.13
CA CYS A 891 16.66 21.59 -47.33
C CYS A 891 16.64 22.96 -48.03
N THR A 892 17.83 23.52 -48.23
CA THR A 892 18.04 24.70 -49.05
C THR A 892 18.23 24.39 -50.53
N PHE A 893 18.27 25.42 -51.37
CA PHE A 893 18.46 25.25 -52.81
C PHE A 893 19.76 24.48 -53.13
N LEU A 894 20.84 24.77 -52.39
CA LEU A 894 22.12 24.07 -52.54
C LEU A 894 22.02 22.60 -52.16
N ASP A 895 21.33 22.25 -51.08
CA ASP A 895 21.16 20.86 -50.64
C ASP A 895 20.45 20.02 -51.69
N VAL A 896 19.39 20.56 -52.28
CA VAL A 896 18.60 19.86 -53.32
C VAL A 896 19.41 19.70 -54.61
N VAL A 897 20.31 20.63 -54.92
CA VAL A 897 21.25 20.47 -56.05
C VAL A 897 22.30 19.43 -55.69
N GLU A 898 22.95 19.53 -54.54
CA GLU A 898 24.04 18.64 -54.13
C GLU A 898 23.60 17.17 -54.02
N ALA A 899 22.37 16.92 -53.56
CA ALA A 899 21.78 15.57 -53.52
C ALA A 899 21.63 14.90 -54.90
N GLN A 900 21.70 15.67 -56.01
CA GLN A 900 21.72 15.13 -57.38
C GLN A 900 23.15 14.78 -57.85
N GLY A 901 24.16 15.03 -57.02
CA GLY A 901 25.55 14.68 -57.25
C GLY A 901 25.86 13.21 -56.92
N PRO A 902 27.07 12.73 -57.28
CA PRO A 902 28.13 13.46 -57.99
C PRO A 902 27.78 13.72 -59.47
N PHE A 903 28.18 14.89 -59.98
CA PHE A 903 27.94 15.27 -61.37
C PHE A 903 29.04 14.78 -62.30
N ALA A 904 28.67 14.12 -63.40
CA ALA A 904 29.64 13.57 -64.37
C ALA A 904 30.45 14.64 -65.12
N ASP A 905 29.87 15.82 -65.34
CA ASP A 905 30.52 16.96 -65.99
C ASP A 905 29.86 18.28 -65.55
N HIS A 906 30.48 19.41 -65.91
CA HIS A 906 29.95 20.75 -65.64
C HIS A 906 28.54 20.96 -66.22
N GLY A 907 28.27 20.37 -67.39
CA GLY A 907 26.94 20.42 -68.00
C GLY A 907 25.87 19.71 -67.17
N ALA A 908 26.24 18.64 -66.45
CA ALA A 908 25.35 17.90 -65.55
C ALA A 908 24.99 18.72 -64.32
N LEU A 909 25.95 19.44 -63.72
CA LEU A 909 25.69 20.41 -62.65
C LEU A 909 24.72 21.51 -63.11
N VAL A 910 24.99 22.14 -64.27
CA VAL A 910 24.13 23.21 -64.80
C VAL A 910 22.72 22.70 -65.11
N ARG A 911 22.57 21.44 -65.56
CA ARG A 911 21.26 20.81 -65.75
C ARG A 911 20.54 20.58 -64.41
N ALA A 912 21.24 20.09 -63.39
CA ALA A 912 20.67 19.91 -62.05
C ALA A 912 20.18 21.24 -61.46
N VAL A 913 21.01 22.29 -61.53
CA VAL A 913 20.63 23.65 -61.10
C VAL A 913 19.42 24.16 -61.88
N ARG A 914 19.34 23.89 -63.20
CA ARG A 914 18.16 24.26 -64.01
C ARG A 914 16.91 23.56 -63.54
N THR A 915 16.97 22.24 -63.38
CA THR A 915 15.83 21.44 -62.93
C THR A 915 15.34 21.92 -61.57
N THR A 916 16.24 22.13 -60.60
CA THR A 916 15.88 22.65 -59.27
C THR A 916 15.32 24.07 -59.35
N ALA A 917 15.93 24.97 -60.12
CA ALA A 917 15.50 26.37 -60.26
C ALA A 917 14.16 26.53 -61.00
N ASP A 918 13.84 25.62 -61.93
CA ASP A 918 12.54 25.60 -62.59
C ASP A 918 11.45 25.11 -61.63
N GLY A 919 11.69 24.01 -60.89
CA GLY A 919 10.75 23.51 -59.88
C GLY A 919 10.48 24.55 -58.78
N TRP A 920 11.53 25.16 -58.22
CA TRP A 920 11.38 26.18 -57.17
C TRP A 920 10.71 27.47 -57.65
N ARG A 921 10.74 27.76 -58.95
CA ARG A 921 9.97 28.85 -59.53
C ARG A 921 8.49 28.48 -59.64
N GLU A 922 8.18 27.22 -59.98
CA GLU A 922 6.81 26.71 -60.01
C GLU A 922 6.19 26.71 -58.61
N ASP A 923 6.97 26.38 -57.59
CA ASP A 923 6.58 26.41 -56.17
C ASP A 923 6.57 27.82 -55.57
N GLY A 924 6.94 28.85 -56.34
CA GLY A 924 6.93 30.26 -55.91
C GLY A 924 8.08 30.67 -54.99
N LEU A 925 9.06 29.80 -54.75
CA LEU A 925 10.24 30.04 -53.91
C LEU A 925 11.30 30.92 -54.63
N LEU A 926 11.24 31.01 -55.97
CA LEU A 926 12.12 31.83 -56.79
C LEU A 926 11.35 32.72 -57.77
N THR A 927 11.84 33.94 -57.98
CA THR A 927 11.41 34.77 -59.11
C THR A 927 12.04 34.31 -60.42
N ARG A 928 11.44 34.71 -61.55
CA ARG A 928 12.01 34.46 -62.89
C ARG A 928 13.44 35.01 -63.02
N GLN A 929 13.72 36.17 -62.41
CA GLN A 929 15.05 36.78 -62.43
C GLN A 929 16.04 35.93 -61.62
N GLN A 930 15.68 35.55 -60.38
CA GLN A 930 16.54 34.72 -59.52
C GLN A 930 16.87 33.36 -60.16
N SER A 931 15.89 32.71 -60.81
CA SER A 931 16.11 31.46 -61.56
C SER A 931 17.15 31.64 -62.69
N GLN A 932 17.15 32.78 -63.38
CA GLN A 932 18.15 33.11 -64.41
C GLN A 932 19.53 33.43 -63.82
N ASP A 933 19.58 34.11 -62.67
CA ASP A 933 20.82 34.47 -61.98
C ASP A 933 21.54 33.21 -61.47
N LEU A 934 20.80 32.26 -60.89
CA LEU A 934 21.30 30.93 -60.49
C LEU A 934 21.90 30.17 -61.67
N LEU A 935 21.19 30.14 -62.81
CA LEU A 935 21.67 29.47 -64.03
C LEU A 935 22.90 30.14 -64.62
N THR A 936 22.99 31.46 -64.54
CA THR A 936 24.14 32.23 -65.03
C THR A 936 25.36 31.96 -64.16
N ALA A 937 25.18 31.95 -62.83
CA ALA A 937 26.25 31.63 -61.88
C ALA A 937 26.75 30.19 -62.07
N ALA A 938 25.85 29.21 -62.16
CA ALA A 938 26.20 27.82 -62.42
C ALA A 938 26.88 27.63 -63.79
N ALA A 939 26.44 28.32 -64.85
CA ALA A 939 27.11 28.26 -66.15
C ALA A 939 28.50 28.91 -66.12
N ALA A 940 28.70 29.95 -65.30
CA ALA A 940 29.96 30.66 -65.18
C ALA A 940 31.00 29.94 -64.31
N SER A 941 30.59 29.11 -63.35
CA SER A 941 31.52 28.44 -62.42
C SER A 941 32.48 27.44 -63.09
N GLY A 942 32.14 26.94 -64.27
CA GLY A 942 33.02 26.07 -65.09
C GLY A 942 34.05 26.82 -65.93
N ARG A 943 34.10 28.16 -65.88
CA ARG A 943 35.10 29.00 -66.58
C ARG A 943 36.29 29.41 -65.71
N SER A 944 36.26 29.03 -64.43
CA SER A 944 37.26 29.36 -63.42
C SER A 944 38.18 28.18 -63.03
N SER A 945 38.15 27.08 -63.78
CA SER A 945 39.09 25.95 -63.64
C SER A 945 40.20 25.99 -64.69
#